data_AF-A0PLG7-F1
#
_entry.id   AF-A0PLG7-F1
#
_cell.length_a   1.000
_cell.length_b   1.000
_cell.length_c   1.000
_cell.angle_alpha   90.00
_cell.angle_beta   90.00
_cell.angle_gamma   90.00
#
_symmetry.space_group_name_H-M   'P 1'
#
loop_
_entity.id
_entity.type
_entity.pdbx_description
1 polymer ?
#
loop_
_entity_poly.entity_id
_entity_poly.type
_entity_poly.pdbx_seq_one_letter_code
_entity_poly.pdbx_strand_id
1 'polypeptide(L)'
;MSSLRSPALQRSNTSGTDDTGNTETLGTGNSRPTTNSNQLDRSPDSPCLHSGPNSAAPKIINPAHKPANQQRRSPELRADPHIEVIDRWDEQKANAQSVLPPLAPEIMAESKRWAFYPWRKTVVSILGPRSFRALRLDRNRNLITGSEQDRLGRLKIGVVGLSVGHAVAHMLATQGLCGTLRLADLDTLEVSNLNRVPATVFDLGVNKATVAARRIAELDPYLPVEVNTSGLSAAAMDAFLDGLDILVEECDSLDMKVGVRLAARARHIPVLMATSDRGLVDIERFDMDPSRPILHGLLGDIDLDELSGLSNREKLPYILRLFDIQGLSTRSAASLVEIEQTLATWPQLASEVSLGATAVCEAVRRIGLNEPLASGRVRIDVGQALDRVAEPAPHDESSPSGADCAMAAEPPESAAHLIVAAAANRAPSAANNQPWHIESDPNSVTIELSTEHVATLDVDYRASAVAVGAAWFNARVAAAKHGVLGPADIAGHGHRLSAAVKLADGGDPNLARLYEPMWLRETNRHRGAAVALEDGVAASLEAVAAAEGARLQLLTGADEIADVASIFAASDRVRYLTQHMHAEMLSEIRWPTTDSMESGIDMRSLEMDRWELTGFNIARRPDVIRKLAEWEAGAGLGNYTRARICASSGFGVVSIQGDTLADYARGGSAMEAVWITAQHLGLAVQPLAPVFLYARNDDELRGLSPDFAAHLGSLQERLRALTHTRADESHVLLFRFSHAPKTSVRSLRRSLGTVSAAAMTGSG
;
A
#
# COMPACT_ATOMS: atom_id res chain seq x y z
N MET A 1 -28.78 -3.87 2.75
CA MET A 1 -30.12 -4.45 2.95
C MET A 1 -30.01 -5.97 2.91
N SER A 2 -30.19 -6.63 4.06
CA SER A 2 -30.58 -8.04 4.26
C SER A 2 -30.30 -8.35 5.73
N SER A 3 -31.34 -8.21 6.57
CA SER A 3 -31.31 -8.49 8.00
C SER A 3 -32.10 -9.77 8.26
N LEU A 4 -31.53 -10.76 8.96
CA LEU A 4 -32.31 -11.84 9.55
C LEU A 4 -31.92 -12.05 11.02
N ARG A 5 -32.98 -12.12 11.81
CA ARG A 5 -33.10 -12.04 13.27
C ARG A 5 -32.53 -13.28 13.97
N SER A 6 -31.82 -13.07 15.08
CA SER A 6 -31.58 -14.08 16.12
C SER A 6 -32.74 -14.10 17.12
N PRO A 7 -33.15 -15.26 17.66
CA PRO A 7 -33.93 -15.31 18.89
C PRO A 7 -33.04 -15.53 20.12
N ALA A 8 -33.38 -14.79 21.17
CA ALA A 8 -32.77 -14.81 22.49
C ALA A 8 -32.96 -16.15 23.22
N LEU A 9 -31.96 -16.53 24.03
CA LEU A 9 -32.07 -17.59 25.02
C LEU A 9 -31.78 -17.01 26.42
N GLN A 10 -32.75 -17.23 27.29
CA GLN A 10 -32.83 -16.74 28.66
C GLN A 10 -31.76 -17.33 29.57
N ARG A 11 -31.28 -16.48 30.49
CA ARG A 11 -30.49 -16.83 31.67
C ARG A 11 -31.29 -17.72 32.62
N SER A 12 -30.65 -18.72 33.21
CA SER A 12 -30.99 -19.19 34.55
C SER A 12 -29.70 -19.39 35.35
N ASN A 13 -29.66 -18.71 36.50
CA ASN A 13 -28.67 -18.88 37.56
C ASN A 13 -28.99 -20.15 38.35
N THR A 14 -27.97 -20.94 38.71
CA THR A 14 -27.91 -21.55 40.04
C THR A 14 -26.47 -21.68 40.52
N SER A 15 -26.31 -21.26 41.77
CA SER A 15 -25.15 -21.20 42.66
C SER A 15 -24.61 -22.57 43.11
N GLY A 16 -23.34 -22.61 43.49
CA GLY A 16 -22.77 -23.67 44.34
C GLY A 16 -21.30 -23.39 44.66
N THR A 17 -21.04 -23.07 45.93
CA THR A 17 -19.75 -22.75 46.55
C THR A 17 -19.00 -24.01 47.04
N ASP A 18 -17.79 -23.77 47.59
CA ASP A 18 -16.94 -24.61 48.45
C ASP A 18 -15.70 -25.14 47.69
N ASP A 19 -14.48 -24.60 47.84
CA ASP A 19 -13.60 -24.28 48.99
C ASP A 19 -12.86 -25.49 49.59
N THR A 20 -11.61 -25.22 49.99
CA THR A 20 -10.53 -26.08 50.55
C THR A 20 -9.69 -26.83 49.49
N GLY A 21 -8.37 -26.66 49.33
CA GLY A 21 -7.32 -26.14 50.22
C GLY A 21 -6.57 -27.31 50.86
N ASN A 22 -5.36 -27.64 50.38
CA ASN A 22 -4.15 -27.78 51.21
C ASN A 22 -2.90 -28.40 50.54
N THR A 23 -1.81 -27.65 50.74
CA THR A 23 -0.44 -28.04 51.16
C THR A 23 0.53 -28.78 50.26
N GLU A 24 1.61 -28.05 50.00
CA GLU A 24 2.96 -28.43 49.60
C GLU A 24 3.63 -29.45 50.55
N THR A 25 4.56 -30.26 50.00
CA THR A 25 5.77 -30.68 50.73
C THR A 25 6.96 -30.78 49.78
N LEU A 26 8.05 -30.12 50.18
CA LEU A 26 9.38 -30.11 49.58
C LEU A 26 10.13 -31.43 49.88
N GLY A 27 10.92 -31.90 48.90
CA GLY A 27 11.87 -32.99 49.05
C GLY A 27 13.06 -32.86 48.09
N THR A 28 14.22 -32.52 48.65
CA THR A 28 15.53 -32.37 48.01
C THR A 28 16.18 -33.72 47.65
N GLY A 29 16.94 -33.81 46.54
CA GLY A 29 17.95 -34.88 46.39
C GLY A 29 18.48 -35.19 44.99
N ASN A 30 19.70 -34.71 44.70
CA ASN A 30 20.76 -35.25 43.83
C ASN A 30 20.48 -35.64 42.35
N SER A 31 21.11 -34.86 41.47
CA SER A 31 21.24 -35.01 40.03
C SER A 31 22.41 -35.92 39.62
N ARG A 32 22.11 -36.98 38.87
CA ARG A 32 22.98 -37.63 37.87
C ARG A 32 22.18 -37.81 36.58
N PRO A 33 22.80 -37.70 35.40
CA PRO A 33 22.06 -37.60 34.13
C PRO A 33 21.59 -38.99 33.69
N THR A 34 20.28 -39.26 33.82
CA THR A 34 19.64 -40.41 33.17
C THR A 34 19.11 -39.99 31.80
N THR A 35 19.70 -40.56 30.76
CA THR A 35 19.16 -40.58 29.40
C THR A 35 17.76 -41.19 29.41
N ASN A 36 16.73 -40.35 29.24
CA ASN A 36 15.34 -40.77 29.31
C ASN A 36 14.85 -41.22 27.93
N SER A 37 14.97 -42.52 27.64
CA SER A 37 14.53 -43.19 26.40
C SER A 37 13.06 -43.64 26.42
N ASN A 38 12.22 -43.11 27.31
CA ASN A 38 10.89 -43.69 27.62
C ASN A 38 9.67 -42.77 27.35
N GLN A 39 9.77 -41.75 26.49
CA GLN A 39 8.60 -40.89 26.17
C GLN A 39 7.76 -41.32 24.96
N LEU A 40 8.12 -42.38 24.23
CA LEU A 40 7.39 -42.84 23.04
C LEU A 40 6.30 -43.91 23.31
N ASP A 41 6.05 -44.26 24.57
CA ASP A 41 5.18 -45.41 24.94
C ASP A 41 3.97 -45.02 25.82
N ARG A 42 3.28 -43.91 25.50
CA ARG A 42 1.99 -43.57 26.13
C ARG A 42 0.81 -44.00 25.23
N SER A 43 -0.14 -44.70 25.87
CA SER A 43 -1.25 -45.52 25.33
C SER A 43 -2.14 -44.92 24.23
N PRO A 44 -2.48 -45.68 23.18
CA PRO A 44 -3.52 -45.37 22.19
C PRO A 44 -4.94 -45.81 22.60
N ASP A 45 -5.19 -46.12 23.86
CA ASP A 45 -6.45 -46.70 24.32
C ASP A 45 -7.44 -45.62 24.78
N SER A 46 -8.25 -45.11 23.85
CA SER A 46 -9.50 -44.43 24.17
C SER A 46 -10.65 -45.03 23.34
N PRO A 47 -11.70 -45.59 23.97
CA PRO A 47 -12.76 -46.32 23.27
C PRO A 47 -13.89 -45.36 22.86
N CYS A 48 -13.94 -44.92 21.60
CA CYS A 48 -15.10 -44.21 21.06
C CYS A 48 -15.42 -44.67 19.64
N LEU A 49 -16.36 -45.62 19.55
CA LEU A 49 -17.11 -45.96 18.34
C LEU A 49 -18.26 -44.96 18.19
N HIS A 50 -17.98 -43.77 17.66
CA HIS A 50 -18.90 -42.93 16.88
C HIS A 50 -18.08 -41.89 16.08
N SER A 51 -17.06 -42.34 15.35
CA SER A 51 -16.35 -41.46 14.43
C SER A 51 -17.05 -41.55 13.06
N GLY A 52 -18.03 -40.67 12.84
CA GLY A 52 -18.64 -40.51 11.52
C GLY A 52 -17.61 -40.04 10.47
N PRO A 53 -18.05 -39.72 9.24
CA PRO A 53 -17.20 -39.16 8.19
C PRO A 53 -16.47 -37.87 8.58
N ASN A 54 -16.68 -37.33 9.78
CA ASN A 54 -16.06 -36.12 10.34
C ASN A 54 -14.80 -36.39 11.19
N SER A 55 -14.27 -37.63 11.26
CA SER A 55 -12.99 -37.90 11.95
C SER A 55 -11.84 -37.12 11.33
N ALA A 56 -10.96 -36.56 12.16
CA ALA A 56 -9.73 -35.87 11.73
C ALA A 56 -8.46 -36.76 11.80
N ALA A 57 -8.54 -37.92 12.46
CA ALA A 57 -7.40 -38.80 12.72
C ALA A 57 -7.63 -40.25 12.25
N PRO A 58 -6.55 -40.96 11.85
CA PRO A 58 -6.61 -42.37 11.46
C PRO A 58 -6.69 -43.25 12.71
N LYS A 59 -7.16 -44.48 12.54
CA LYS A 59 -7.16 -45.50 13.60
C LYS A 59 -5.99 -46.44 13.40
N ILE A 60 -5.02 -46.41 14.33
CA ILE A 60 -3.86 -47.31 14.32
C ILE A 60 -4.20 -48.60 15.03
N ILE A 61 -3.97 -49.72 14.35
CA ILE A 61 -4.18 -51.07 14.86
C ILE A 61 -2.82 -51.75 14.97
N ASN A 62 -2.41 -52.10 16.19
CA ASN A 62 -1.19 -52.85 16.44
C ASN A 62 -1.53 -54.32 16.76
N PRO A 63 -1.28 -55.27 15.83
CA PRO A 63 -1.57 -56.69 16.03
C PRO A 63 -0.79 -57.33 17.19
N ALA A 64 0.33 -56.72 17.62
CA ALA A 64 1.17 -57.20 18.71
C ALA A 64 0.65 -56.77 20.11
N HIS A 65 -0.20 -55.75 20.19
CA HIS A 65 -0.87 -55.39 21.45
C HIS A 65 -2.14 -56.22 21.66
N LYS A 66 -2.30 -56.74 22.88
CA LYS A 66 -3.34 -57.70 23.30
C LYS A 66 -4.70 -57.12 23.80
N PRO A 67 -5.24 -55.95 23.41
CA PRO A 67 -6.66 -55.71 23.64
C PRO A 67 -7.48 -56.60 22.69
N ALA A 68 -8.28 -57.51 23.24
CA ALA A 68 -9.13 -58.44 22.47
C ALA A 68 -10.03 -57.74 21.42
N ASN A 69 -10.34 -56.46 21.62
CA ASN A 69 -11.14 -55.64 20.71
C ASN A 69 -10.38 -55.12 19.48
N GLN A 70 -9.06 -54.88 19.54
CA GLN A 70 -8.30 -54.39 18.37
C GLN A 70 -7.95 -55.54 17.41
N GLN A 71 -7.65 -56.73 17.94
CA GLN A 71 -7.32 -57.91 17.16
C GLN A 71 -8.50 -58.48 16.35
N ARG A 72 -9.73 -58.41 16.89
CA ARG A 72 -10.95 -58.83 16.16
C ARG A 72 -11.33 -57.89 15.02
N ARG A 73 -11.02 -56.59 15.13
CA ARG A 73 -11.44 -55.55 14.18
C ARG A 73 -10.59 -55.42 12.93
N SER A 74 -9.30 -55.80 12.97
CA SER A 74 -8.44 -55.77 11.77
C SER A 74 -8.90 -56.76 10.68
N PRO A 75 -9.28 -58.00 10.99
CA PRO A 75 -9.91 -58.90 10.02
C PRO A 75 -11.25 -58.39 9.50
N GLU A 76 -12.10 -57.82 10.37
CA GLU A 76 -13.43 -57.30 9.98
C GLU A 76 -13.32 -56.14 8.98
N LEU A 77 -12.47 -55.13 9.25
CA LEU A 77 -12.27 -54.00 8.33
C LEU A 77 -11.66 -54.44 6.99
N ARG A 78 -10.83 -55.48 6.98
CA ARG A 78 -10.22 -56.02 5.76
C ARG A 78 -11.15 -56.96 4.99
N ALA A 79 -12.21 -57.46 5.63
CA ALA A 79 -13.23 -58.30 5.01
C ALA A 79 -14.42 -57.49 4.47
N ASP A 80 -14.55 -56.22 4.84
CA ASP A 80 -15.58 -55.32 4.35
C ASP A 80 -15.32 -54.95 2.87
N PRO A 81 -16.20 -55.31 1.92
CA PRO A 81 -16.01 -55.03 0.49
C PRO A 81 -16.08 -53.53 0.15
N HIS A 82 -16.52 -52.68 1.08
CA HIS A 82 -16.56 -51.23 0.90
C HIS A 82 -15.30 -50.52 1.43
N ILE A 83 -14.33 -51.27 1.95
CA ILE A 83 -13.06 -50.75 2.44
C ILE A 83 -11.93 -51.20 1.52
N GLU A 84 -11.17 -50.24 1.00
CA GLU A 84 -9.97 -50.51 0.23
C GLU A 84 -8.83 -50.96 1.14
N VAL A 85 -8.10 -52.00 0.76
CA VAL A 85 -6.94 -52.53 1.50
C VAL A 85 -5.68 -52.32 0.69
N ILE A 86 -4.73 -51.52 1.22
CA ILE A 86 -3.41 -51.32 0.64
C ILE A 86 -2.39 -52.04 1.51
N ASP A 87 -1.90 -53.20 1.06
CA ASP A 87 -0.87 -53.96 1.78
C ASP A 87 0.47 -53.96 1.04
N ARG A 88 1.38 -53.05 1.44
CA ARG A 88 2.72 -52.88 0.85
C ARG A 88 3.81 -52.93 1.92
N TRP A 89 3.57 -53.64 3.02
CA TRP A 89 4.47 -53.63 4.17
C TRP A 89 5.84 -54.26 3.87
N ASP A 90 5.88 -55.35 3.10
CA ASP A 90 7.15 -56.01 2.75
C ASP A 90 8.07 -55.09 1.94
N GLU A 91 7.50 -54.30 1.02
CA GLU A 91 8.24 -53.26 0.27
C GLU A 91 8.78 -52.17 1.20
N GLN A 92 7.94 -51.68 2.12
CA GLN A 92 8.39 -50.69 3.12
C GLN A 92 9.52 -51.25 3.98
N LYS A 93 9.43 -52.51 4.41
CA LYS A 93 10.47 -53.17 5.22
C LYS A 93 11.78 -53.32 4.46
N ALA A 94 11.73 -53.73 3.19
CA ALA A 94 12.91 -53.82 2.34
C ALA A 94 13.58 -52.45 2.17
N ASN A 95 12.80 -51.38 2.00
CA ASN A 95 13.33 -50.01 1.94
C ASN A 95 13.95 -49.57 3.27
N ALA A 96 13.36 -49.92 4.41
CA ALA A 96 13.95 -49.63 5.73
C ALA A 96 15.29 -50.36 5.93
N GLN A 97 15.47 -51.55 5.35
CA GLN A 97 16.72 -52.32 5.41
C GLN A 97 17.83 -51.74 4.53
N SER A 98 17.50 -50.93 3.52
CA SER A 98 18.48 -50.31 2.62
C SER A 98 18.97 -48.93 3.06
N VAL A 99 18.39 -48.38 4.13
CA VAL A 99 18.86 -47.12 4.76
C VAL A 99 20.29 -47.30 5.28
N LEU A 100 21.15 -46.32 5.00
CA LEU A 100 22.56 -46.32 5.39
C LEU A 100 22.88 -45.11 6.27
N PRO A 101 23.50 -45.24 7.45
CA PRO A 101 23.90 -46.50 8.07
C PRO A 101 22.66 -47.34 8.46
N PRO A 102 22.80 -48.67 8.58
CA PRO A 102 21.69 -49.55 8.93
C PRO A 102 20.98 -49.10 10.22
N LEU A 103 19.65 -49.19 10.22
CA LEU A 103 18.84 -48.89 11.40
C LEU A 103 19.14 -49.88 12.54
N ALA A 104 19.04 -49.39 13.77
CA ALA A 104 19.29 -50.22 14.95
C ALA A 104 18.37 -51.45 14.99
N PRO A 105 18.85 -52.65 15.42
CA PRO A 105 18.08 -53.89 15.36
C PRO A 105 16.70 -53.80 16.03
N GLU A 106 16.59 -53.07 17.14
CA GLU A 106 15.34 -52.86 17.86
C GLU A 106 14.32 -52.01 17.10
N ILE A 107 14.78 -51.09 16.23
CA ILE A 107 13.92 -50.29 15.34
C ILE A 107 13.41 -51.19 14.21
N MET A 108 14.29 -52.02 13.64
CA MET A 108 13.93 -52.96 12.58
C MET A 108 13.03 -54.11 13.05
N ALA A 109 13.00 -54.39 14.35
CA ALA A 109 12.18 -55.42 14.96
C ALA A 109 10.72 -54.98 15.22
N GLU A 110 10.36 -53.70 14.99
CA GLU A 110 8.99 -53.25 15.18
C GLU A 110 7.99 -54.02 14.30
N SER A 111 6.85 -54.42 14.90
CA SER A 111 5.83 -55.19 14.21
C SER A 111 5.04 -54.37 13.20
N LYS A 112 4.58 -55.03 12.12
CA LYS A 112 3.60 -54.50 11.16
C LYS A 112 2.39 -53.92 11.87
N ARG A 113 1.96 -52.72 11.46
CA ARG A 113 0.75 -52.04 11.93
C ARG A 113 -0.22 -51.81 10.77
N TRP A 114 -1.48 -51.49 11.09
CA TRP A 114 -2.49 -51.10 10.11
C TRP A 114 -3.10 -49.75 10.48
N ALA A 115 -3.17 -48.82 9.54
CA ALA A 115 -3.81 -47.52 9.71
C ALA A 115 -5.11 -47.48 8.89
N PHE A 116 -6.25 -47.30 9.55
CA PHE A 116 -7.54 -47.12 8.90
C PHE A 116 -7.89 -45.63 8.81
N TYR A 117 -8.21 -45.16 7.59
CA TYR A 117 -8.56 -43.78 7.25
C TYR A 117 -10.07 -43.70 6.93
N PRO A 118 -10.93 -43.34 7.90
CA PRO A 118 -12.39 -43.42 7.70
C PRO A 118 -12.92 -42.56 6.56
N TRP A 119 -12.29 -41.41 6.30
CA TRP A 119 -12.69 -40.49 5.22
C TRP A 119 -12.31 -40.99 3.82
N ARG A 120 -11.33 -41.90 3.71
CA ARG A 120 -11.00 -42.60 2.45
C ARG A 120 -11.70 -43.95 2.32
N LYS A 121 -12.20 -44.50 3.43
CA LYS A 121 -12.59 -45.90 3.56
C LYS A 121 -11.44 -46.83 3.12
N THR A 122 -10.23 -46.53 3.58
CA THR A 122 -9.02 -47.27 3.20
C THR A 122 -8.26 -47.71 4.45
N VAL A 123 -7.73 -48.94 4.45
CA VAL A 123 -6.81 -49.44 5.46
C VAL A 123 -5.46 -49.75 4.82
N VAL A 124 -4.38 -49.24 5.42
CA VAL A 124 -3.01 -49.33 4.87
C VAL A 124 -2.11 -50.08 5.86
N SER A 125 -1.34 -51.04 5.38
CA SER A 125 -0.28 -51.64 6.20
C SER A 125 0.95 -50.74 6.27
N ILE A 126 1.53 -50.59 7.46
CA ILE A 126 2.58 -49.61 7.70
C ILE A 126 3.63 -50.13 8.68
N LEU A 127 4.87 -49.68 8.52
CA LEU A 127 5.96 -49.90 9.47
C LEU A 127 5.60 -49.39 10.88
N GLY A 128 6.32 -49.87 11.89
CA GLY A 128 6.22 -49.33 13.24
C GLY A 128 6.65 -47.85 13.29
N PRO A 129 6.32 -47.12 14.35
CA PRO A 129 6.51 -45.67 14.40
C PRO A 129 7.98 -45.25 14.26
N ARG A 130 8.93 -45.95 14.87
CA ARG A 130 10.36 -45.58 14.80
C ARG A 130 10.94 -45.92 13.43
N SER A 131 10.62 -47.10 12.89
CA SER A 131 11.08 -47.55 11.58
C SER A 131 10.44 -46.73 10.44
N PHE A 132 9.16 -46.39 10.56
CA PHE A 132 8.46 -45.49 9.64
C PHE A 132 9.08 -44.09 9.64
N ARG A 133 9.27 -43.48 10.82
CA ARG A 133 9.89 -42.15 10.93
C ARG A 133 11.30 -42.14 10.36
N ALA A 134 12.12 -43.13 10.69
CA ALA A 134 13.49 -43.21 10.21
C ALA A 134 13.56 -43.35 8.69
N LEU A 135 12.74 -44.22 8.09
CA LEU A 135 12.69 -44.39 6.64
C LEU A 135 12.14 -43.13 5.93
N ARG A 136 11.05 -42.55 6.42
CA ARG A 136 10.41 -41.37 5.82
C ARG A 136 11.33 -40.15 5.78
N LEU A 137 12.13 -39.96 6.83
CA LEU A 137 12.98 -38.78 7.01
C LEU A 137 14.45 -39.00 6.64
N ASP A 138 14.84 -40.17 6.11
CA ASP A 138 16.25 -40.46 5.77
C ASP A 138 16.86 -39.43 4.81
N ARG A 139 16.06 -38.93 3.86
CA ARG A 139 16.50 -37.92 2.88
C ARG A 139 16.63 -36.50 3.45
N ASN A 140 16.23 -36.26 4.69
CA ASN A 140 16.52 -35.00 5.39
C ASN A 140 17.94 -34.99 5.98
N ARG A 141 18.56 -36.17 6.14
CA ARG A 141 19.78 -36.33 6.91
C ARG A 141 20.92 -35.49 6.34
N ASN A 142 21.68 -34.86 7.24
CA ASN A 142 22.78 -33.90 6.99
C ASN A 142 22.33 -32.50 6.57
N LEU A 143 21.09 -32.30 6.11
CA LEU A 143 20.45 -30.97 6.14
C LEU A 143 19.80 -30.73 7.52
N ILE A 144 19.27 -31.81 8.12
CA ILE A 144 18.88 -31.92 9.52
C ILE A 144 19.50 -33.22 10.03
N THR A 145 20.42 -33.14 10.99
CA THR A 145 21.05 -34.32 11.59
C THR A 145 20.04 -35.11 12.42
N GLY A 146 20.32 -36.38 12.70
CA GLY A 146 19.41 -37.21 13.51
C GLY A 146 19.13 -36.62 14.91
N SER A 147 20.16 -36.06 15.56
CA SER A 147 20.03 -35.38 16.85
C SER A 147 19.17 -34.11 16.77
N GLU A 148 19.31 -33.34 15.69
CA GLU A 148 18.47 -32.17 15.43
C GLU A 148 17.02 -32.58 15.15
N GLN A 149 16.81 -33.61 14.34
CA GLN A 149 15.48 -34.14 14.02
C GLN A 149 14.77 -34.66 15.28
N ASP A 150 15.48 -35.31 16.20
CA ASP A 150 14.94 -35.76 17.48
C ASP A 150 14.59 -34.59 18.40
N ARG A 151 15.35 -33.49 18.34
CA ARG A 151 15.06 -32.26 19.08
C ARG A 151 13.83 -31.55 18.54
N LEU A 152 13.77 -31.36 17.23
CA LEU A 152 12.64 -30.74 16.54
C LEU A 152 11.36 -31.58 16.70
N GLY A 153 11.48 -32.90 16.64
CA GLY A 153 10.38 -33.84 16.88
C GLY A 153 9.80 -33.83 18.30
N ARG A 154 10.30 -33.01 19.23
CA ARG A 154 9.69 -32.77 20.55
C ARG A 154 8.85 -31.51 20.62
N LEU A 155 8.93 -30.64 19.61
CA LEU A 155 8.20 -29.37 19.60
C LEU A 155 6.69 -29.59 19.50
N LYS A 156 5.94 -28.80 20.25
CA LYS A 156 4.50 -28.64 20.15
C LYS A 156 4.21 -27.30 19.48
N ILE A 157 3.61 -27.33 18.30
CA ILE A 157 3.39 -26.14 17.47
C ILE A 157 1.89 -25.92 17.28
N GLY A 158 1.43 -24.71 17.61
CA GLY A 158 0.05 -24.27 17.33
C GLY A 158 -0.02 -23.52 16.01
N VAL A 159 -1.05 -23.77 15.21
CA VAL A 159 -1.34 -23.05 13.97
C VAL A 159 -2.77 -22.52 14.01
N VAL A 160 -2.94 -21.20 13.91
CA VAL A 160 -4.24 -20.51 13.95
C VAL A 160 -4.52 -19.92 12.58
N GLY A 161 -5.61 -20.35 11.94
CA GLY A 161 -5.91 -20.02 10.55
C GLY A 161 -5.29 -21.02 9.58
N LEU A 162 -6.14 -21.82 8.92
CA LEU A 162 -5.75 -22.95 8.08
C LEU A 162 -6.10 -22.72 6.60
N SER A 163 -6.34 -21.47 6.20
CA SER A 163 -6.31 -21.09 4.79
C SER A 163 -4.89 -21.00 4.26
N VAL A 164 -4.03 -20.17 4.84
CA VAL A 164 -2.59 -20.12 4.51
C VAL A 164 -1.80 -21.07 5.41
N GLY A 165 -2.12 -21.11 6.70
CA GLY A 165 -1.41 -21.93 7.69
C GLY A 165 -1.45 -23.44 7.47
N HIS A 166 -2.35 -23.97 6.63
CA HIS A 166 -2.29 -25.40 6.26
C HIS A 166 -0.95 -25.76 5.62
N ALA A 167 -0.36 -24.85 4.83
CA ALA A 167 0.88 -25.11 4.12
C ALA A 167 2.04 -25.22 5.09
N VAL A 168 2.05 -24.36 6.12
CA VAL A 168 3.00 -24.43 7.23
C VAL A 168 2.83 -25.76 7.99
N ALA A 169 1.61 -26.08 8.43
CA ALA A 169 1.33 -27.29 9.20
C ALA A 169 1.73 -28.56 8.43
N HIS A 170 1.41 -28.63 7.14
CA HIS A 170 1.77 -29.75 6.27
C HIS A 170 3.29 -29.85 6.05
N MET A 171 3.97 -28.72 5.85
CA MET A 171 5.42 -28.70 5.63
C MET A 171 6.20 -29.07 6.91
N LEU A 172 5.75 -28.60 8.07
CA LEU A 172 6.26 -29.03 9.38
C LEU A 172 6.18 -30.55 9.55
N ALA A 173 5.03 -31.16 9.21
CA ALA A 173 4.85 -32.61 9.25
C ALA A 173 5.73 -33.34 8.21
N THR A 174 5.83 -32.80 7.00
CA THR A 174 6.65 -33.33 5.90
C THR A 174 8.12 -33.41 6.29
N GLN A 175 8.65 -32.35 6.90
CA GLN A 175 10.04 -32.28 7.35
C GLN A 175 10.27 -32.91 8.74
N GLY A 176 9.21 -33.32 9.46
CA GLY A 176 9.29 -33.91 10.79
C GLY A 176 9.73 -32.91 11.88
N LEU A 177 9.39 -31.63 11.72
CA LEU A 177 9.87 -30.52 12.55
C LEU A 177 9.11 -30.36 13.88
N CYS A 178 8.13 -31.21 14.17
CA CYS A 178 7.33 -31.17 15.39
C CYS A 178 6.91 -32.56 15.82
N GLY A 179 6.65 -32.72 17.11
CA GLY A 179 6.06 -33.92 17.71
C GLY A 179 4.57 -33.80 17.98
N THR A 180 4.00 -32.60 17.91
CA THR A 180 2.56 -32.37 18.09
C THR A 180 2.14 -31.10 17.34
N LEU A 181 0.99 -31.15 16.67
CA LEU A 181 0.36 -29.98 16.05
C LEU A 181 -1.00 -29.70 16.71
N ARG A 182 -1.27 -28.42 17.00
CA ARG A 182 -2.61 -27.95 17.38
C ARG A 182 -3.13 -27.01 16.31
N LEU A 183 -4.27 -27.33 15.70
CA LEU A 183 -4.83 -26.57 14.58
C LEU A 183 -6.16 -25.94 15.00
N ALA A 184 -6.34 -24.65 14.74
CA ALA A 184 -7.59 -23.94 15.01
C ALA A 184 -8.07 -23.13 13.80
N ASP A 185 -9.28 -23.43 13.32
CA ASP A 185 -9.97 -22.68 12.27
C ASP A 185 -11.48 -22.81 12.47
N LEU A 186 -12.24 -21.73 12.27
CA LEU A 186 -13.70 -21.73 12.40
C LEU A 186 -14.42 -22.00 11.08
N ASP A 187 -13.74 -21.85 9.95
CA ASP A 187 -14.35 -21.90 8.63
C ASP A 187 -14.41 -23.31 8.05
N THR A 188 -15.38 -23.52 7.17
CA THR A 188 -15.44 -24.66 6.28
C THR A 188 -14.78 -24.37 4.94
N LEU A 189 -14.37 -25.42 4.23
CA LEU A 189 -13.77 -25.32 2.92
C LEU A 189 -14.81 -24.89 1.87
N GLU A 190 -14.48 -23.86 1.10
CA GLU A 190 -15.24 -23.38 -0.05
C GLU A 190 -14.44 -23.53 -1.36
N VAL A 191 -15.14 -23.44 -2.50
CA VAL A 191 -14.52 -23.53 -3.84
C VAL A 191 -13.45 -22.45 -4.03
N SER A 192 -13.68 -21.24 -3.49
CA SER A 192 -12.75 -20.12 -3.52
C SER A 192 -11.41 -20.41 -2.81
N ASN A 193 -11.33 -21.46 -1.98
CA ASN A 193 -10.11 -21.84 -1.28
C ASN A 193 -9.26 -22.87 -2.05
N LEU A 194 -9.84 -23.57 -3.03
CA LEU A 194 -9.18 -24.65 -3.79
C LEU A 194 -8.01 -24.15 -4.66
N ASN A 195 -7.84 -22.84 -4.81
CA ASN A 195 -6.70 -22.26 -5.52
C ASN A 195 -5.39 -22.36 -4.72
N ARG A 196 -5.46 -22.61 -3.41
CA ARG A 196 -4.28 -22.58 -2.51
C ARG A 196 -4.30 -23.64 -1.41
N VAL A 197 -5.48 -24.09 -0.98
CA VAL A 197 -5.61 -25.18 -0.01
C VAL A 197 -5.59 -26.51 -0.78
N PRO A 198 -4.71 -27.48 -0.45
CA PRO A 198 -4.57 -28.79 -1.09
C PRO A 198 -5.70 -29.73 -0.65
N ALA A 199 -6.92 -29.29 -0.95
CA ALA A 199 -8.16 -29.98 -0.74
C ALA A 199 -8.81 -30.28 -2.09
N THR A 200 -9.87 -31.09 -2.07
CA THR A 200 -10.57 -31.50 -3.29
C THR A 200 -12.03 -31.03 -3.24
N VAL A 201 -12.74 -31.13 -4.37
CA VAL A 201 -14.18 -30.89 -4.41
C VAL A 201 -14.99 -31.81 -3.48
N PHE A 202 -14.40 -32.92 -3.02
CA PHE A 202 -14.99 -33.82 -2.04
C PHE A 202 -14.87 -33.33 -0.60
N ASP A 203 -14.05 -32.30 -0.35
CA ASP A 203 -13.80 -31.74 0.98
C ASP A 203 -14.65 -30.49 1.26
N LEU A 204 -15.48 -30.04 0.31
CA LEU A 204 -16.34 -28.86 0.47
C LEU A 204 -17.30 -29.01 1.65
N GLY A 205 -17.41 -27.97 2.47
CA GLY A 205 -18.22 -27.99 3.70
C GLY A 205 -17.55 -28.67 4.90
N VAL A 206 -16.37 -29.26 4.74
CA VAL A 206 -15.57 -29.78 5.86
C VAL A 206 -14.73 -28.64 6.45
N ASN A 207 -14.59 -28.58 7.79
CA ASN A 207 -13.75 -27.58 8.46
C ASN A 207 -12.29 -27.61 7.95
N LYS A 208 -11.69 -26.43 7.72
CA LYS A 208 -10.33 -26.29 7.16
C LYS A 208 -9.26 -26.98 8.01
N ALA A 209 -9.35 -26.89 9.33
CA ALA A 209 -8.40 -27.57 10.23
C ALA A 209 -8.55 -29.10 10.20
N THR A 210 -9.77 -29.62 10.06
CA THR A 210 -10.00 -31.05 9.83
C THR A 210 -9.40 -31.52 8.51
N VAL A 211 -9.56 -30.76 7.43
CA VAL A 211 -8.97 -31.10 6.12
C VAL A 211 -7.44 -31.12 6.22
N ALA A 212 -6.83 -30.12 6.83
CA ALA A 212 -5.38 -30.09 7.06
C ALA A 212 -4.89 -31.29 7.89
N ALA A 213 -5.58 -31.61 8.99
CA ALA A 213 -5.25 -32.77 9.83
C ALA A 213 -5.32 -34.09 9.07
N ARG A 214 -6.32 -34.28 8.19
CA ARG A 214 -6.41 -35.48 7.35
C ARG A 214 -5.24 -35.62 6.38
N ARG A 215 -4.81 -34.51 5.77
CA ARG A 215 -3.65 -34.52 4.85
C ARG A 215 -2.36 -34.86 5.60
N ILE A 216 -2.19 -34.30 6.79
CA ILE A 216 -1.07 -34.62 7.67
C ILE A 216 -1.12 -36.10 8.10
N ALA A 217 -2.29 -36.63 8.46
CA ALA A 217 -2.46 -38.03 8.83
C ALA A 217 -2.17 -39.00 7.68
N GLU A 218 -2.52 -38.64 6.44
CA GLU A 218 -2.21 -39.42 5.23
C GLU A 218 -0.70 -39.46 4.94
N LEU A 219 0.07 -38.51 5.48
CA LEU A 219 1.53 -38.41 5.37
C LEU A 219 2.25 -39.10 6.54
N ASP A 220 1.85 -38.80 7.77
CA ASP A 220 2.40 -39.36 9.00
C ASP A 220 1.27 -39.75 9.97
N PRO A 221 0.83 -41.01 9.96
CA PRO A 221 -0.30 -41.44 10.78
C PRO A 221 0.04 -41.57 12.27
N TYR A 222 1.30 -41.34 12.65
CA TYR A 222 1.76 -41.35 14.04
C TYR A 222 1.89 -39.94 14.64
N LEU A 223 1.83 -38.88 13.83
CA LEU A 223 1.92 -37.51 14.32
C LEU A 223 0.61 -37.10 15.04
N PRO A 224 0.64 -36.74 16.33
CA PRO A 224 -0.52 -36.21 17.04
C PRO A 224 -0.93 -34.85 16.46
N VAL A 225 -2.18 -34.75 16.01
CA VAL A 225 -2.80 -33.51 15.54
C VAL A 225 -4.10 -33.28 16.31
N GLU A 226 -4.13 -32.20 17.10
CA GLU A 226 -5.30 -31.76 17.85
C GLU A 226 -6.04 -30.69 17.03
N VAL A 227 -7.35 -30.86 16.82
CA VAL A 227 -8.15 -29.98 15.96
C VAL A 227 -9.22 -29.27 16.78
N ASN A 228 -9.22 -27.94 16.72
CA ASN A 228 -10.31 -27.10 17.24
C ASN A 228 -11.08 -26.47 16.06
N THR A 229 -12.26 -27.02 15.77
CA THR A 229 -13.12 -26.57 14.67
C THR A 229 -13.98 -25.36 15.02
N SER A 230 -13.98 -24.90 16.27
CA SER A 230 -14.73 -23.72 16.72
C SER A 230 -13.94 -22.42 16.58
N GLY A 231 -12.70 -22.50 16.06
CA GLY A 231 -11.74 -21.40 16.11
C GLY A 231 -11.26 -21.11 17.54
N LEU A 232 -10.57 -19.99 17.71
CA LEU A 232 -10.15 -19.50 19.03
C LEU A 232 -11.14 -18.45 19.53
N SER A 233 -11.57 -18.62 20.78
CA SER A 233 -12.26 -17.59 21.56
C SER A 233 -11.37 -17.20 22.74
N ALA A 234 -11.68 -16.09 23.41
CA ALA A 234 -10.97 -15.69 24.63
C ALA A 234 -10.92 -16.81 25.68
N ALA A 235 -12.00 -17.58 25.82
CA ALA A 235 -12.09 -18.69 26.77
C ALA A 235 -11.29 -19.94 26.34
N ALA A 236 -11.08 -20.15 25.04
CA ALA A 236 -10.33 -21.30 24.51
C ALA A 236 -8.83 -21.00 24.30
N MET A 237 -8.45 -19.73 24.32
CA MET A 237 -7.08 -19.25 24.05
C MET A 237 -6.06 -19.89 24.98
N ASP A 238 -6.34 -19.88 26.28
CA ASP A 238 -5.42 -20.37 27.31
C ASP A 238 -5.12 -21.86 27.15
N ALA A 239 -6.16 -22.67 26.93
CA ALA A 239 -6.02 -24.10 26.72
C ALA A 239 -5.28 -24.43 25.40
N PHE A 240 -5.50 -23.63 24.36
CA PHE A 240 -4.82 -23.83 23.08
C PHE A 240 -3.31 -23.55 23.18
N LEU A 241 -2.94 -22.48 23.88
CA LEU A 241 -1.54 -22.05 24.04
C LEU A 241 -0.76 -22.84 25.09
N ASP A 242 -1.44 -23.58 25.97
CA ASP A 242 -0.81 -24.29 27.08
C ASP A 242 0.27 -25.28 26.62
N GLY A 243 1.51 -25.03 27.05
CA GLY A 243 2.66 -25.87 26.72
C GLY A 243 3.07 -25.88 25.25
N LEU A 244 2.64 -24.91 24.43
CA LEU A 244 3.18 -24.73 23.08
C LEU A 244 4.62 -24.18 23.13
N ASP A 245 5.47 -24.67 22.24
CA ASP A 245 6.82 -24.16 22.05
C ASP A 245 6.85 -23.02 21.03
N ILE A 246 5.97 -23.06 20.01
CA ILE A 246 5.89 -22.06 18.94
C ILE A 246 4.42 -21.89 18.52
N LEU A 247 4.03 -20.64 18.27
CA LEU A 247 2.76 -20.31 17.64
C LEU A 247 2.99 -19.81 16.21
N VAL A 248 2.24 -20.35 15.26
CA VAL A 248 2.09 -19.82 13.90
C VAL A 248 0.70 -19.19 13.79
N GLU A 249 0.64 -17.93 13.42
CA GLU A 249 -0.61 -17.20 13.26
C GLU A 249 -0.79 -16.76 11.81
N GLU A 250 -1.93 -17.14 11.23
CA GLU A 250 -2.28 -16.97 9.81
C GLU A 250 -3.80 -16.68 9.70
N CYS A 251 -4.34 -15.87 10.62
CA CYS A 251 -5.77 -15.56 10.67
C CYS A 251 -6.09 -14.22 10.01
N ASP A 252 -7.26 -14.14 9.37
CA ASP A 252 -7.68 -12.94 8.64
C ASP A 252 -8.19 -11.82 9.57
N SER A 253 -8.61 -12.18 10.79
CA SER A 253 -9.17 -11.23 11.75
C SER A 253 -8.07 -10.49 12.53
N LEU A 254 -8.02 -9.17 12.39
CA LEU A 254 -7.04 -8.32 13.07
C LEU A 254 -7.15 -8.37 14.61
N ASP A 255 -8.37 -8.45 15.15
CA ASP A 255 -8.60 -8.62 16.59
C ASP A 255 -8.09 -9.97 17.11
N MET A 256 -8.33 -11.05 16.37
CA MET A 256 -7.78 -12.37 16.72
C MET A 256 -6.25 -12.37 16.69
N LYS A 257 -5.67 -11.72 15.68
CA LYS A 257 -4.22 -11.58 15.47
C LYS A 257 -3.53 -10.87 16.64
N VAL A 258 -4.18 -9.84 17.19
CA VAL A 258 -3.76 -9.12 18.39
C VAL A 258 -3.95 -9.97 19.64
N GLY A 259 -5.15 -10.53 19.85
CA GLY A 259 -5.48 -11.31 21.04
C GLY A 259 -4.57 -12.51 21.25
N VAL A 260 -4.31 -13.28 20.19
CA VAL A 260 -3.42 -14.45 20.27
C VAL A 260 -1.97 -14.06 20.57
N ARG A 261 -1.50 -12.90 20.08
CA ARG A 261 -0.14 -12.39 20.37
C ARG A 261 0.00 -11.90 21.79
N LEU A 262 -1.00 -11.21 22.32
CA LEU A 262 -1.00 -10.80 23.73
C LEU A 262 -0.93 -12.03 24.64
N ALA A 263 -1.72 -13.07 24.34
CA ALA A 263 -1.75 -14.30 25.11
C ALA A 263 -0.46 -15.14 24.96
N ALA A 264 0.15 -15.15 23.76
CA ALA A 264 1.45 -15.79 23.51
C ALA A 264 2.59 -15.06 24.21
N ARG A 265 2.62 -13.72 24.15
CA ARG A 265 3.61 -12.89 24.85
C ARG A 265 3.58 -13.10 26.36
N ALA A 266 2.39 -13.15 26.95
CA ALA A 266 2.21 -13.43 28.38
C ALA A 266 2.75 -14.82 28.80
N ARG A 267 2.90 -15.74 27.85
CA ARG A 267 3.41 -17.11 28.05
C ARG A 267 4.82 -17.31 27.54
N HIS A 268 5.48 -16.26 27.05
CA HIS A 268 6.81 -16.35 26.46
C HIS A 268 6.87 -17.29 25.25
N ILE A 269 5.80 -17.36 24.46
CA ILE A 269 5.74 -18.21 23.27
C ILE A 269 6.12 -17.38 22.05
N PRO A 270 7.13 -17.77 21.25
CA PRO A 270 7.46 -17.08 20.01
C PRO A 270 6.32 -17.22 18.99
N VAL A 271 6.07 -16.13 18.25
CA VAL A 271 5.04 -16.08 17.21
C VAL A 271 5.68 -15.87 15.85
N LEU A 272 5.24 -16.67 14.87
CA LEU A 272 5.64 -16.59 13.47
C LEU A 272 4.39 -16.34 12.60
N MET A 273 4.53 -15.54 11.55
CA MET A 273 3.46 -15.29 10.59
C MET A 273 4.08 -14.97 9.22
N ALA A 274 3.50 -15.52 8.15
CA ALA A 274 3.80 -15.14 6.78
C ALA A 274 2.65 -14.32 6.19
N THR A 275 2.98 -13.23 5.50
CA THR A 275 2.02 -12.50 4.69
C THR A 275 2.19 -12.95 3.24
N SER A 276 1.09 -13.32 2.58
CA SER A 276 1.07 -13.87 1.21
C SER A 276 1.30 -12.80 0.11
N ASP A 277 2.37 -12.00 0.25
CA ASP A 277 2.91 -11.10 -0.77
C ASP A 277 4.43 -10.94 -0.58
N ARG A 278 5.21 -11.29 -1.61
CA ARG A 278 6.67 -11.11 -1.67
C ARG A 278 7.42 -11.74 -0.49
N GLY A 279 6.91 -12.88 -0.02
CA GLY A 279 7.53 -13.65 1.06
C GLY A 279 7.80 -12.84 2.34
N LEU A 280 6.91 -11.90 2.70
CA LEU A 280 7.02 -11.16 3.96
C LEU A 280 6.75 -12.09 5.15
N VAL A 281 7.66 -12.08 6.13
CA VAL A 281 7.57 -12.88 7.36
C VAL A 281 7.80 -12.01 8.58
N ASP A 282 6.95 -12.17 9.57
CA ASP A 282 7.02 -11.55 10.89
C ASP A 282 7.50 -12.59 11.92
N ILE A 283 8.50 -12.20 12.70
CA ILE A 283 9.13 -13.05 13.74
C ILE A 283 9.11 -12.29 15.06
N GLU A 284 8.41 -12.84 16.04
CA GLU A 284 8.26 -12.25 17.37
C GLU A 284 8.71 -13.23 18.45
N ARG A 285 9.97 -13.12 18.86
CA ARG A 285 10.60 -13.95 19.91
C ARG A 285 10.22 -13.48 21.32
N PHE A 286 8.95 -13.64 21.70
CA PHE A 286 8.51 -13.30 23.06
C PHE A 286 9.14 -14.17 24.16
N ASP A 287 9.74 -15.30 23.78
CA ASP A 287 10.61 -16.12 24.61
C ASP A 287 11.94 -15.43 24.97
N MET A 288 12.44 -14.56 24.09
CA MET A 288 13.69 -13.80 24.31
C MET A 288 13.45 -12.38 24.81
N ASP A 289 12.43 -11.70 24.28
CA ASP A 289 12.04 -10.34 24.66
C ASP A 289 10.53 -10.28 24.93
N PRO A 290 10.12 -10.59 26.18
CA PRO A 290 8.71 -10.55 26.57
C PRO A 290 8.13 -9.13 26.62
N SER A 291 9.00 -8.11 26.62
CA SER A 291 8.60 -6.70 26.66
C SER A 291 8.28 -6.14 25.27
N ARG A 292 8.63 -6.87 24.21
CA ARG A 292 8.44 -6.44 22.82
C ARG A 292 6.99 -6.04 22.55
N PRO A 293 6.77 -4.91 21.83
CA PRO A 293 5.45 -4.59 21.29
C PRO A 293 4.98 -5.67 20.29
N ILE A 294 3.71 -6.06 20.39
CA ILE A 294 3.09 -6.95 19.42
C ILE A 294 3.04 -6.31 18.02
N LEU A 295 3.08 -7.12 16.97
CA LEU A 295 3.12 -6.68 15.58
C LEU A 295 4.20 -5.60 15.36
N HIS A 296 5.30 -5.71 16.09
CA HIS A 296 6.44 -4.79 16.08
C HIS A 296 6.09 -3.32 16.38
N GLY A 297 4.96 -3.07 17.05
CA GLY A 297 4.48 -1.71 17.37
C GLY A 297 3.79 -1.00 16.19
N LEU A 298 3.57 -1.67 15.06
CA LEU A 298 2.99 -1.07 13.85
C LEU A 298 1.54 -0.58 14.05
N LEU A 299 0.84 -1.12 15.04
CA LEU A 299 -0.52 -0.70 15.38
C LEU A 299 -0.59 0.63 16.14
N GLY A 300 0.50 1.07 16.80
CA GLY A 300 0.47 2.19 17.74
C GLY A 300 -0.21 1.82 19.07
N ASP A 301 -0.75 2.82 19.78
CA ASP A 301 -1.30 2.68 21.13
C ASP A 301 -2.77 2.16 21.19
N ILE A 302 -3.25 1.47 20.15
CA ILE A 302 -4.63 0.97 20.13
C ILE A 302 -4.79 -0.27 21.03
N ASP A 303 -5.84 -0.29 21.86
CA ASP A 303 -6.18 -1.45 22.67
C ASP A 303 -7.07 -2.47 21.91
N LEU A 304 -7.20 -3.68 22.46
CA LEU A 304 -7.95 -4.76 21.82
C LEU A 304 -9.47 -4.49 21.80
N ASP A 305 -10.00 -3.84 22.83
CA ASP A 305 -11.45 -3.60 22.96
C ASP A 305 -11.89 -2.55 21.94
N GLU A 306 -11.12 -1.46 21.79
CA GLU A 306 -11.29 -0.43 20.77
C GLU A 306 -11.20 -1.05 19.36
N LEU A 307 -10.17 -1.86 19.11
CA LEU A 307 -9.98 -2.53 17.82
C LEU A 307 -11.14 -3.46 17.46
N SER A 308 -11.70 -4.19 18.44
CA SER A 308 -12.82 -5.12 18.21
C SER A 308 -14.10 -4.41 17.78
N GLY A 309 -14.31 -3.17 18.23
CA GLY A 309 -15.47 -2.33 17.90
C GLY A 309 -15.41 -1.67 16.52
N LEU A 310 -14.25 -1.66 15.86
CA LEU A 310 -14.07 -1.04 14.55
C LEU A 310 -14.69 -1.86 13.42
N SER A 311 -15.29 -1.17 12.44
CA SER A 311 -15.71 -1.76 11.17
C SER A 311 -14.50 -2.17 10.30
N ASN A 312 -14.73 -3.04 9.30
CA ASN A 312 -13.67 -3.46 8.36
C ASN A 312 -12.99 -2.26 7.66
N ARG A 313 -13.77 -1.21 7.35
CA ARG A 313 -13.26 0.02 6.74
C ARG A 313 -12.35 0.81 7.69
N GLU A 314 -12.69 0.84 8.98
CA GLU A 314 -11.89 1.51 10.01
C GLU A 314 -10.64 0.71 10.39
N LYS A 315 -10.66 -0.63 10.24
CA LYS A 315 -9.50 -1.50 10.44
C LYS A 315 -8.46 -1.37 9.30
N LEU A 316 -8.85 -0.89 8.12
CA LEU A 316 -8.01 -0.86 6.91
C LEU A 316 -6.64 -0.16 7.10
N PRO A 317 -6.52 1.02 7.74
CA PRO A 317 -5.22 1.68 7.93
C PRO A 317 -4.24 0.89 8.80
N TYR A 318 -4.75 0.03 9.69
CA TYR A 318 -3.94 -0.87 10.51
C TYR A 318 -3.46 -2.05 9.68
N ILE A 319 -4.37 -2.68 8.93
CA ILE A 319 -4.05 -3.78 8.02
C ILE A 319 -2.97 -3.33 7.02
N LEU A 320 -3.17 -2.18 6.39
CA LEU A 320 -2.21 -1.62 5.44
C LEU A 320 -0.80 -1.37 6.03
N ARG A 321 -0.69 -1.03 7.32
CA ARG A 321 0.61 -0.92 8.01
C ARG A 321 1.26 -2.29 8.23
N LEU A 322 0.47 -3.31 8.57
CA LEU A 322 0.95 -4.69 8.74
C LEU A 322 1.51 -5.26 7.43
N PHE A 323 0.80 -5.05 6.32
CA PHE A 323 1.20 -5.51 4.99
C PHE A 323 2.41 -4.75 4.42
N ASP A 324 2.83 -3.65 5.06
CA ASP A 324 3.90 -2.76 4.61
C ASP A 324 3.71 -2.37 3.13
N ILE A 325 2.73 -1.48 2.89
CA ILE A 325 2.32 -1.05 1.53
C ILE A 325 3.50 -0.69 0.63
N GLN A 326 4.53 -0.02 1.16
CA GLN A 326 5.68 0.43 0.37
C GLN A 326 6.47 -0.75 -0.20
N GLY A 327 6.45 -1.89 0.48
CA GLY A 327 7.08 -3.14 0.03
C GLY A 327 6.18 -4.05 -0.82
N LEU A 328 4.88 -3.77 -0.95
CA LEU A 328 3.95 -4.64 -1.69
C LEU A 328 4.33 -4.79 -3.17
N SER A 329 4.07 -5.97 -3.73
CA SER A 329 4.25 -6.17 -5.17
C SER A 329 3.37 -5.23 -5.98
N THR A 330 3.81 -4.88 -7.19
CA THR A 330 3.04 -4.04 -8.13
C THR A 330 1.62 -4.56 -8.31
N ARG A 331 1.47 -5.88 -8.44
CA ARG A 331 0.19 -6.54 -8.69
C ARG A 331 -0.70 -6.51 -7.46
N SER A 332 -0.18 -6.84 -6.28
CA SER A 332 -0.96 -6.78 -5.03
C SER A 332 -1.37 -5.36 -4.67
N ALA A 333 -0.49 -4.38 -4.86
CA ALA A 333 -0.81 -2.97 -4.66
C ALA A 333 -1.90 -2.48 -5.62
N ALA A 334 -1.91 -2.93 -6.87
CA ALA A 334 -2.99 -2.62 -7.82
C ALA A 334 -4.31 -3.30 -7.42
N SER A 335 -4.28 -4.57 -7.02
CA SER A 335 -5.47 -5.32 -6.60
C SER A 335 -6.15 -4.72 -5.38
N LEU A 336 -5.41 -4.06 -4.48
CA LEU A 336 -5.97 -3.37 -3.31
C LEU A 336 -7.02 -2.32 -3.65
N VAL A 337 -6.86 -1.62 -4.78
CA VAL A 337 -7.79 -0.58 -5.24
C VAL A 337 -9.10 -1.18 -5.76
N GLU A 338 -9.06 -2.45 -6.17
CA GLU A 338 -10.17 -3.17 -6.79
C GLU A 338 -11.01 -3.98 -5.78
N ILE A 339 -10.58 -4.10 -4.52
CA ILE A 339 -11.31 -4.82 -3.47
C ILE A 339 -12.68 -4.17 -3.23
N GLU A 340 -13.72 -5.01 -3.10
CA GLU A 340 -15.14 -4.64 -3.02
C GLU A 340 -15.69 -3.88 -4.25
N GLN A 341 -14.89 -3.70 -5.31
CA GLN A 341 -15.31 -3.13 -6.59
C GLN A 341 -15.41 -4.21 -7.66
N THR A 342 -14.28 -4.82 -8.00
CA THR A 342 -14.17 -5.90 -9.00
C THR A 342 -13.53 -7.17 -8.43
N LEU A 343 -12.90 -7.08 -7.25
CA LEU A 343 -12.35 -8.20 -6.48
C LEU A 343 -13.09 -8.36 -5.16
N ALA A 344 -13.45 -9.60 -4.81
CA ALA A 344 -14.19 -9.87 -3.57
C ALA A 344 -13.33 -9.70 -2.30
N THR A 345 -12.05 -10.09 -2.36
CA THR A 345 -11.12 -10.05 -1.24
C THR A 345 -9.68 -10.06 -1.75
N TRP A 346 -8.72 -10.05 -0.84
CA TRP A 346 -7.29 -10.10 -1.09
C TRP A 346 -6.90 -11.28 -2.00
N PRO A 347 -6.19 -11.03 -3.12
CA PRO A 347 -5.72 -12.10 -3.98
C PRO A 347 -4.58 -12.87 -3.29
N GLN A 348 -4.62 -14.19 -3.39
CA GLN A 348 -3.61 -15.09 -2.81
C GLN A 348 -3.20 -16.13 -3.84
N LEU A 349 -1.89 -16.31 -4.05
CA LEU A 349 -1.33 -17.35 -4.91
C LEU A 349 -0.78 -18.51 -4.08
N ALA A 350 -0.99 -19.75 -4.53
CA ALA A 350 -0.45 -20.94 -3.87
C ALA A 350 1.08 -20.93 -3.74
N SER A 351 1.78 -20.34 -4.72
CA SER A 351 3.24 -20.19 -4.69
C SER A 351 3.71 -19.28 -3.54
N GLU A 352 3.04 -18.15 -3.32
CA GLU A 352 3.35 -17.22 -2.23
C GLU A 352 3.06 -17.86 -0.87
N VAL A 353 1.94 -18.59 -0.75
CA VAL A 353 1.61 -19.38 0.44
C VAL A 353 2.70 -20.42 0.73
N SER A 354 3.19 -21.11 -0.29
CA SER A 354 4.25 -22.13 -0.16
C SER A 354 5.61 -21.52 0.21
N LEU A 355 5.92 -20.35 -0.34
CA LEU A 355 7.12 -19.58 -0.01
C LEU A 355 7.10 -19.13 1.46
N GLY A 356 5.97 -18.58 1.91
CA GLY A 356 5.74 -18.23 3.31
C GLY A 356 5.92 -19.44 4.24
N ALA A 357 5.34 -20.59 3.89
CA ALA A 357 5.51 -21.83 4.65
C ALA A 357 6.96 -22.29 4.75
N THR A 358 7.74 -22.13 3.67
CA THR A 358 9.17 -22.46 3.66
C THR A 358 9.95 -21.58 4.64
N ALA A 359 9.68 -20.27 4.63
CA ALA A 359 10.32 -19.32 5.51
C ALA A 359 9.96 -19.53 7.00
N VAL A 360 8.69 -19.83 7.29
CA VAL A 360 8.23 -20.15 8.65
C VAL A 360 8.83 -21.47 9.16
N CYS A 361 8.92 -22.51 8.33
CA CYS A 361 9.58 -23.77 8.72
C CYS A 361 11.07 -23.59 9.03
N GLU A 362 11.78 -22.74 8.28
CA GLU A 362 13.16 -22.37 8.58
C GLU A 362 13.27 -21.62 9.93
N ALA A 363 12.35 -20.70 10.21
CA ALA A 363 12.29 -20.01 11.51
C ALA A 363 12.02 -21.00 12.66
N VAL A 364 11.08 -21.94 12.48
CA VAL A 364 10.82 -23.03 13.44
C VAL A 364 12.08 -23.86 13.69
N ARG A 365 12.80 -24.23 12.63
CA ARG A 365 14.06 -24.99 12.74
C ARG A 365 15.08 -24.24 13.58
N ARG A 366 15.30 -22.95 13.30
CA ARG A 366 16.23 -22.11 14.07
C ARG A 366 15.84 -21.99 15.54
N ILE A 367 14.57 -21.75 15.83
CA ILE A 367 14.07 -21.67 17.22
C ILE A 367 14.27 -23.01 17.92
N GLY A 368 13.84 -24.11 17.31
CA GLY A 368 13.92 -25.46 17.89
C GLY A 368 15.34 -25.93 18.15
N LEU A 369 16.30 -25.53 17.30
CA LEU A 369 17.72 -25.84 17.43
C LEU A 369 18.50 -24.83 18.28
N ASN A 370 17.88 -23.71 18.65
CA ASN A 370 18.53 -22.58 19.32
C ASN A 370 19.64 -21.96 18.47
N GLU A 371 19.41 -21.85 17.16
CA GLU A 371 20.22 -21.07 16.22
C GLU A 371 19.85 -19.58 16.31
N PRO A 372 20.73 -18.66 15.88
CA PRO A 372 20.43 -17.23 15.88
C PRO A 372 19.21 -16.87 15.02
N LEU A 373 18.21 -16.27 15.64
CA LEU A 373 17.04 -15.69 14.99
C LEU A 373 16.46 -14.56 15.83
N ALA A 374 16.69 -13.33 15.41
CA ALA A 374 16.16 -12.14 16.07
C ALA A 374 14.69 -11.88 15.70
N SER A 375 13.98 -11.16 16.56
CA SER A 375 12.66 -10.63 16.23
C SER A 375 12.75 -9.54 15.16
N GLY A 376 11.78 -9.49 14.24
CA GLY A 376 11.72 -8.48 13.18
C GLY A 376 10.91 -8.95 11.98
N ARG A 377 11.02 -8.20 10.89
CA ARG A 377 10.44 -8.57 9.59
C ARG A 377 11.53 -8.81 8.56
N VAL A 378 11.30 -9.80 7.71
CA VAL A 378 12.14 -10.08 6.55
C VAL A 378 11.26 -10.31 5.32
N ARG A 379 11.75 -9.97 4.14
CA ARG A 379 11.10 -10.28 2.86
C ARG A 379 12.00 -11.20 2.05
N ILE A 380 11.44 -12.30 1.57
CA ILE A 380 12.08 -13.20 0.61
C ILE A 380 11.38 -12.97 -0.73
N ASP A 381 11.78 -11.93 -1.45
CA ASP A 381 11.12 -11.53 -2.71
C ASP A 381 11.69 -12.32 -3.90
N VAL A 382 10.96 -13.37 -4.30
CA VAL A 382 11.31 -14.19 -5.46
C VAL A 382 11.27 -13.38 -6.76
N GLY A 383 10.36 -12.43 -6.91
CA GLY A 383 10.27 -11.58 -8.09
C GLY A 383 11.52 -10.71 -8.24
N GLN A 384 11.91 -10.01 -7.17
CA GLN A 384 13.14 -9.21 -7.15
C GLN A 384 14.39 -10.09 -7.34
N ALA A 385 14.41 -11.30 -6.81
CA ALA A 385 15.52 -12.23 -7.03
C ALA A 385 15.63 -12.63 -8.51
N LEU A 386 14.50 -12.88 -9.18
CA LEU A 386 14.47 -13.21 -10.60
C LEU A 386 14.80 -12.02 -11.51
N ASP A 387 14.48 -10.79 -11.10
CA ASP A 387 14.91 -9.57 -11.81
C ASP A 387 16.44 -9.39 -11.82
N ARG A 388 17.15 -10.08 -10.92
CA ARG A 388 18.62 -10.08 -10.82
C ARG A 388 19.27 -11.27 -11.53
N VAL A 389 18.52 -12.06 -12.30
CA VAL A 389 19.10 -13.12 -13.14
C VAL A 389 20.12 -12.47 -14.07
N ALA A 390 21.37 -12.85 -13.89
CA ALA A 390 22.51 -12.37 -14.65
C ALA A 390 23.36 -13.57 -15.08
N GLU A 391 24.07 -13.42 -16.19
CA GLU A 391 25.17 -14.34 -16.52
C GLU A 391 26.22 -14.28 -15.40
N PRO A 392 26.71 -15.42 -14.89
CA PRO A 392 27.71 -15.43 -13.83
C PRO A 392 28.96 -14.63 -14.25
N ALA A 393 29.28 -13.57 -13.50
CA ALA A 393 30.49 -12.78 -13.75
C ALA A 393 31.74 -13.60 -13.38
N PRO A 394 32.86 -13.48 -14.14
CA PRO A 394 34.16 -13.84 -13.62
C PRO A 394 34.47 -12.95 -12.41
N HIS A 395 34.87 -13.57 -11.30
CA HIS A 395 35.18 -12.88 -10.03
C HIS A 395 36.22 -11.79 -10.24
N ASP A 396 35.87 -10.53 -9.96
CA ASP A 396 36.82 -9.43 -9.84
C ASP A 396 36.47 -8.57 -8.62
N GLU A 397 37.39 -8.55 -7.65
CA GLU A 397 37.29 -7.85 -6.37
C GLU A 397 37.89 -6.44 -6.50
N SER A 398 37.07 -5.39 -6.51
CA SER A 398 37.39 -4.10 -5.86
C SER A 398 36.35 -3.01 -6.14
N SER A 399 36.01 -2.25 -5.09
CA SER A 399 35.41 -0.92 -5.19
C SER A 399 35.80 -0.11 -3.95
N PRO A 400 36.03 1.21 -4.08
CA PRO A 400 35.89 2.11 -2.95
C PRO A 400 35.03 3.38 -3.21
N SER A 401 34.42 3.83 -2.10
CA SER A 401 33.69 5.07 -1.74
C SER A 401 34.43 6.40 -2.06
N GLY A 402 33.91 7.63 -2.07
CA GLY A 402 32.71 8.32 -1.53
C GLY A 402 33.12 9.76 -1.10
N ALA A 403 32.15 10.72 -0.96
CA ALA A 403 32.15 11.96 -0.11
C ALA A 403 31.81 13.35 -0.76
N ASP A 404 30.61 13.85 -0.45
CA ASP A 404 30.14 15.11 0.23
C ASP A 404 30.56 16.58 -0.07
N CYS A 405 29.50 17.39 -0.35
CA CYS A 405 29.00 18.68 0.22
C CYS A 405 29.81 20.01 0.33
N ALA A 406 29.22 21.14 -0.13
CA ALA A 406 28.64 22.26 0.68
C ALA A 406 28.51 23.64 -0.06
N MET A 407 27.56 24.49 0.42
CA MET A 407 26.99 25.73 -0.16
C MET A 407 27.63 27.07 0.30
N ALA A 408 27.29 28.20 -0.35
CA ALA A 408 27.61 29.59 0.06
C ALA A 408 26.40 30.57 -0.07
N ALA A 409 26.44 31.67 0.71
CA ALA A 409 25.32 32.54 1.12
C ALA A 409 25.18 33.93 0.40
N GLU A 410 24.03 34.61 0.58
CA GLU A 410 23.56 35.86 -0.06
C GLU A 410 23.91 37.20 0.68
N PRO A 411 23.87 38.38 -0.01
CA PRO A 411 23.89 39.74 0.56
C PRO A 411 22.60 40.61 0.30
N PRO A 412 22.48 41.84 0.89
CA PRO A 412 21.22 42.44 1.37
C PRO A 412 20.60 43.66 0.60
N GLU A 413 19.29 43.87 0.85
CA GLU A 413 18.35 45.05 0.85
C GLU A 413 18.38 46.21 -0.21
N SER A 414 17.18 46.69 -0.60
CA SER A 414 16.74 46.99 -1.97
C SER A 414 16.46 48.47 -2.38
N ALA A 415 16.72 48.77 -3.66
CA ALA A 415 16.24 49.92 -4.44
C ALA A 415 14.87 49.64 -5.11
N ALA A 416 14.08 50.66 -5.48
CA ALA A 416 12.69 50.52 -5.95
C ALA A 416 12.48 49.53 -7.13
N HIS A 417 13.41 49.47 -8.09
CA HIS A 417 13.37 48.51 -9.20
C HIS A 417 13.48 47.05 -8.72
N LEU A 418 14.19 46.78 -7.62
CA LEU A 418 14.28 45.45 -7.02
C LEU A 418 12.95 45.04 -6.34
N ILE A 419 12.19 45.99 -5.79
CA ILE A 419 10.86 45.71 -5.23
C ILE A 419 9.89 45.32 -6.34
N VAL A 420 9.93 46.04 -7.47
CA VAL A 420 9.11 45.74 -8.65
C VAL A 420 9.50 44.38 -9.24
N ALA A 421 10.80 44.10 -9.37
CA ALA A 421 11.29 42.80 -9.84
C ALA A 421 10.90 41.65 -8.89
N ALA A 422 10.98 41.86 -7.57
CA ALA A 422 10.57 40.88 -6.58
C ALA A 422 9.07 40.58 -6.64
N ALA A 423 8.24 41.61 -6.88
CA ALA A 423 6.80 41.43 -7.09
C ALA A 423 6.50 40.64 -8.37
N ALA A 424 7.18 40.96 -9.48
CA ALA A 424 7.07 40.20 -10.73
C ALA A 424 7.41 38.72 -10.52
N ASN A 425 8.50 38.43 -9.80
CA ASN A 425 8.94 37.06 -9.52
C ASN A 425 7.96 36.26 -8.64
N ARG A 426 7.03 36.93 -7.95
CA ARG A 426 6.00 36.29 -7.10
C ARG A 426 4.77 35.82 -7.86
N ALA A 427 4.66 36.16 -9.14
CA ALA A 427 3.58 35.67 -9.97
C ALA A 427 3.45 34.13 -9.95
N PRO A 428 2.24 33.61 -10.19
CA PRO A 428 2.04 32.19 -10.39
C PRO A 428 2.56 31.76 -11.77
N SER A 429 2.96 30.50 -11.86
CA SER A 429 3.24 29.84 -13.14
C SER A 429 2.87 28.36 -13.05
N ALA A 430 2.70 27.71 -14.21
CA ALA A 430 2.45 26.27 -14.27
C ALA A 430 3.55 25.51 -13.52
N ALA A 431 3.17 24.60 -12.62
CA ALA A 431 4.10 23.85 -11.77
C ALA A 431 5.14 24.70 -11.01
N ASN A 432 4.91 26.01 -10.83
CA ASN A 432 5.92 26.93 -10.29
C ASN A 432 7.27 26.89 -11.04
N ASN A 433 7.24 26.65 -12.35
CA ASN A 433 8.40 26.57 -13.24
C ASN A 433 9.10 27.92 -13.51
N GLN A 434 8.43 29.05 -13.23
CA GLN A 434 8.92 30.43 -13.37
C GLN A 434 9.61 30.66 -14.73
N PRO A 435 8.85 30.64 -15.85
CA PRO A 435 9.40 30.56 -17.19
C PRO A 435 9.76 31.96 -17.71
N TRP A 436 10.49 32.71 -16.89
CA TRP A 436 10.86 34.09 -17.16
C TRP A 436 12.29 34.38 -16.75
N HIS A 437 12.93 35.29 -17.48
CA HIS A 437 14.11 36.02 -17.04
C HIS A 437 13.65 37.44 -16.68
N ILE A 438 13.95 37.87 -15.45
CA ILE A 438 13.59 39.20 -14.96
C ILE A 438 14.88 40.01 -14.87
N GLU A 439 14.97 41.03 -15.71
CA GLU A 439 16.04 42.01 -15.66
C GLU A 439 15.50 43.31 -15.07
N SER A 440 16.25 43.91 -14.16
CA SER A 440 15.88 45.17 -13.52
C SER A 440 17.03 46.14 -13.50
N ASP A 441 16.76 47.36 -13.92
CA ASP A 441 17.64 48.51 -13.83
C ASP A 441 16.88 49.69 -13.17
N PRO A 442 17.55 50.78 -12.76
CA PRO A 442 16.88 51.90 -12.10
C PRO A 442 15.71 52.53 -12.86
N ASN A 443 15.63 52.36 -14.19
CA ASN A 443 14.63 52.96 -15.08
C ASN A 443 13.62 51.94 -15.64
N SER A 444 13.87 50.63 -15.54
CA SER A 444 12.93 49.60 -16.02
C SER A 444 13.03 48.27 -15.30
N VAL A 445 11.89 47.55 -15.32
CA VAL A 445 11.85 46.10 -15.10
C VAL A 445 11.33 45.44 -16.37
N THR A 446 12.11 44.49 -16.90
CA THR A 446 11.79 43.72 -18.12
C THR A 446 11.65 42.25 -17.75
N ILE A 447 10.62 41.61 -18.28
CA ILE A 447 10.26 40.21 -18.05
C ILE A 447 10.23 39.54 -19.41
N GLU A 448 11.22 38.69 -19.69
CA GLU A 448 11.33 37.95 -20.94
C GLU A 448 10.94 36.48 -20.74
N LEU A 449 10.19 35.92 -21.68
CA LEU A 449 9.85 34.50 -21.66
C LEU A 449 11.11 33.64 -21.84
N SER A 450 11.30 32.67 -20.94
CA SER A 450 12.38 31.70 -21.03
C SER A 450 11.95 30.48 -21.84
N THR A 451 12.78 30.08 -22.81
CA THR A 451 12.58 28.85 -23.61
C THR A 451 13.42 27.68 -23.13
N GLU A 452 14.11 27.81 -21.99
CA GLU A 452 15.08 26.80 -21.51
C GLU A 452 14.41 25.53 -20.99
N HIS A 453 13.17 25.62 -20.49
CA HIS A 453 12.43 24.50 -19.90
C HIS A 453 10.94 24.56 -20.31
N VAL A 454 10.58 23.78 -21.32
CA VAL A 454 9.20 23.71 -21.83
C VAL A 454 8.53 22.42 -21.35
N ALA A 455 7.48 22.59 -20.56
CA ALA A 455 6.61 21.50 -20.14
C ALA A 455 5.78 20.98 -21.32
N THR A 456 5.44 19.69 -21.36
CA THR A 456 4.60 19.10 -22.42
C THR A 456 3.26 19.82 -22.54
N LEU A 457 2.67 20.23 -21.42
CA LEU A 457 1.39 20.94 -21.39
C LEU A 457 1.52 22.41 -21.81
N ASP A 458 2.73 22.95 -21.90
CA ASP A 458 3.00 24.31 -22.37
C ASP A 458 3.12 24.36 -23.91
N VAL A 459 2.00 24.02 -24.56
CA VAL A 459 1.92 23.95 -26.02
C VAL A 459 2.26 25.33 -26.60
N ASP A 460 3.33 25.39 -27.39
CA ASP A 460 3.79 26.59 -28.07
C ASP A 460 4.01 27.78 -27.10
N TYR A 461 4.49 27.51 -25.88
CA TYR A 461 4.81 28.51 -24.86
C TYR A 461 3.61 29.34 -24.36
N ARG A 462 2.38 28.91 -24.62
CA ARG A 462 1.16 29.66 -24.27
C ARG A 462 0.94 29.73 -22.76
N ALA A 463 1.22 28.65 -22.01
CA ALA A 463 1.17 28.67 -20.54
C ALA A 463 2.26 29.57 -19.95
N SER A 464 3.45 29.55 -20.56
CA SER A 464 4.55 30.45 -20.17
C SER A 464 4.23 31.92 -20.44
N ALA A 465 3.57 32.22 -21.57
CA ALA A 465 3.09 33.57 -21.87
C ALA A 465 2.06 34.06 -20.85
N VAL A 466 1.11 33.21 -20.45
CA VAL A 466 0.18 33.52 -19.34
C VAL A 466 0.93 33.86 -18.05
N ALA A 467 1.98 33.11 -17.74
CA ALA A 467 2.80 33.34 -16.55
C ALA A 467 3.55 34.70 -16.63
N VAL A 468 4.17 35.02 -17.78
CA VAL A 468 4.82 36.33 -18.02
C VAL A 468 3.82 37.49 -17.86
N GLY A 469 2.59 37.29 -18.35
CA GLY A 469 1.48 38.22 -18.13
C GLY A 469 1.18 38.49 -16.67
N ALA A 470 1.05 37.44 -15.86
CA ALA A 470 0.83 37.56 -14.43
C ALA A 470 2.00 38.28 -13.71
N ALA A 471 3.25 38.00 -14.11
CA ALA A 471 4.44 38.68 -13.61
C ALA A 471 4.43 40.17 -13.94
N TRP A 472 4.04 40.53 -15.16
CA TRP A 472 3.91 41.91 -15.59
C TRP A 472 2.80 42.66 -14.84
N PHE A 473 1.66 42.02 -14.58
CA PHE A 473 0.61 42.59 -13.74
C PHE A 473 1.13 42.90 -12.32
N ASN A 474 1.83 41.95 -11.70
CA ASN A 474 2.42 42.15 -10.38
C ASN A 474 3.46 43.27 -10.34
N ALA A 475 4.26 43.41 -11.41
CA ALA A 475 5.20 44.52 -11.57
C ALA A 475 4.46 45.88 -11.61
N ARG A 476 3.38 45.98 -12.39
CA ARG A 476 2.54 47.20 -12.46
C ARG A 476 1.92 47.55 -11.10
N VAL A 477 1.42 46.56 -10.37
CA VAL A 477 0.86 46.73 -9.02
C VAL A 477 1.91 47.28 -8.04
N ALA A 478 3.13 46.70 -8.05
CA ALA A 478 4.22 47.18 -7.21
C ALA A 478 4.67 48.59 -7.58
N ALA A 479 4.87 48.87 -8.88
CA ALA A 479 5.26 50.19 -9.34
C ALA A 479 4.22 51.26 -8.96
N ALA A 480 2.91 50.94 -9.08
CA ALA A 480 1.82 51.83 -8.68
C ALA A 480 1.83 52.14 -7.17
N LYS A 481 2.05 51.12 -6.32
CA LYS A 481 2.13 51.29 -4.87
C LYS A 481 3.26 52.21 -4.43
N HIS A 482 4.40 52.14 -5.13
CA HIS A 482 5.61 52.90 -4.82
C HIS A 482 5.71 54.22 -5.60
N GLY A 483 4.69 54.61 -6.36
CA GLY A 483 4.66 55.89 -7.07
C GLY A 483 5.63 55.98 -8.26
N VAL A 484 6.06 54.84 -8.79
CA VAL A 484 7.04 54.73 -9.88
C VAL A 484 6.46 54.05 -11.14
N LEU A 485 5.14 54.06 -11.33
CA LEU A 485 4.51 53.46 -12.51
C LEU A 485 4.58 54.40 -13.72
N GLY A 486 5.53 54.14 -14.62
CA GLY A 486 5.60 54.75 -15.95
C GLY A 486 4.92 53.89 -17.03
N PRO A 487 5.22 54.15 -18.33
CA PRO A 487 4.70 53.36 -19.45
C PRO A 487 5.00 51.87 -19.31
N ALA A 488 4.01 51.02 -19.62
CA ALA A 488 4.13 49.58 -19.55
C ALA A 488 3.55 48.95 -20.81
N ASP A 489 4.33 48.08 -21.46
CA ASP A 489 3.97 47.48 -22.74
C ASP A 489 4.33 45.98 -22.77
N ILE A 490 3.56 45.21 -23.54
CA ILE A 490 3.85 43.81 -23.89
C ILE A 490 4.06 43.75 -25.41
N ALA A 491 5.17 43.15 -25.82
CA ALA A 491 5.48 42.88 -27.22
C ALA A 491 5.79 41.39 -27.41
N GLY A 492 5.19 40.78 -28.43
CA GLY A 492 5.44 39.39 -28.81
C GLY A 492 5.57 39.23 -30.31
N HIS A 493 6.53 38.42 -30.75
CA HIS A 493 6.69 38.03 -32.16
C HIS A 493 7.23 36.60 -32.26
N GLY A 494 6.45 35.69 -32.87
CA GLY A 494 6.75 34.26 -32.86
C GLY A 494 6.85 33.72 -31.42
N HIS A 495 7.91 32.98 -31.12
CA HIS A 495 8.17 32.44 -29.77
C HIS A 495 8.88 33.42 -28.83
N ARG A 496 9.08 34.69 -29.22
CA ARG A 496 9.66 35.72 -28.35
C ARG A 496 8.54 36.55 -27.74
N LEU A 497 8.58 36.69 -26.42
CA LEU A 497 7.66 37.54 -25.65
C LEU A 497 8.46 38.32 -24.60
N SER A 498 8.24 39.63 -24.56
CA SER A 498 8.83 40.54 -23.58
C SER A 498 7.77 41.49 -23.05
N ALA A 499 7.72 41.65 -21.74
CA ALA A 499 6.87 42.60 -21.05
C ALA A 499 7.74 43.56 -20.23
N ALA A 500 7.51 44.87 -20.35
CA ALA A 500 8.31 45.88 -19.67
C ALA A 500 7.44 46.87 -18.88
N VAL A 501 7.97 47.33 -17.76
CA VAL A 501 7.45 48.46 -16.99
C VAL A 501 8.57 49.49 -16.87
N LYS A 502 8.38 50.68 -17.46
CA LYS A 502 9.26 51.83 -17.26
C LYS A 502 8.97 52.46 -15.90
N LEU A 503 10.02 52.80 -15.17
CA LEU A 503 9.94 53.41 -13.85
C LEU A 503 10.07 54.92 -13.98
N ALA A 504 9.00 55.62 -13.64
CA ALA A 504 8.91 57.08 -13.66
C ALA A 504 7.86 57.53 -12.64
N ASP A 505 7.93 58.77 -12.16
CA ASP A 505 6.95 59.32 -11.22
C ASP A 505 5.53 59.18 -11.78
N GLY A 506 4.73 58.31 -11.15
CA GLY A 506 3.43 57.92 -11.66
C GLY A 506 2.78 56.82 -10.81
N GLY A 507 1.46 56.70 -10.88
CA GLY A 507 0.73 55.74 -10.06
C GLY A 507 -0.67 55.45 -10.59
N ASP A 508 -1.24 54.38 -10.08
CA ASP A 508 -2.62 53.97 -10.34
C ASP A 508 -3.24 53.54 -9.00
N PRO A 509 -4.18 54.31 -8.41
CA PRO A 509 -4.78 53.99 -7.12
C PRO A 509 -5.50 52.65 -7.07
N ASN A 510 -6.03 52.16 -8.20
CA ASN A 510 -6.72 50.87 -8.23
C ASN A 510 -5.69 49.74 -8.17
N LEU A 511 -4.62 49.81 -8.96
CA LEU A 511 -3.52 48.85 -8.89
C LEU A 511 -2.79 48.89 -7.55
N ALA A 512 -2.54 50.09 -7.00
CA ALA A 512 -1.84 50.26 -5.72
C ALA A 512 -2.57 49.59 -4.54
N ARG A 513 -3.91 49.49 -4.59
CA ARG A 513 -4.73 48.78 -3.58
C ARG A 513 -4.52 47.26 -3.61
N LEU A 514 -4.12 46.71 -4.75
CA LEU A 514 -3.88 45.27 -4.92
C LEU A 514 -2.52 44.82 -4.40
N TYR A 515 -1.64 45.72 -3.99
CA TYR A 515 -0.28 45.37 -3.56
C TYR A 515 -0.24 44.39 -2.39
N GLU A 516 -0.94 44.66 -1.28
CA GLU A 516 -0.96 43.73 -0.14
C GLU A 516 -1.69 42.41 -0.49
N PRO A 517 -2.88 42.44 -1.12
CA PRO A 517 -3.53 41.21 -1.60
C PRO A 517 -2.66 40.34 -2.52
N MET A 518 -1.91 40.95 -3.44
CA MET A 518 -0.96 40.26 -4.34
C MET A 518 0.11 39.50 -3.55
N TRP A 519 0.69 40.12 -2.52
CA TRP A 519 1.69 39.45 -1.67
C TRP A 519 1.12 38.32 -0.82
N LEU A 520 -0.17 38.34 -0.53
CA LEU A 520 -0.87 37.30 0.21
C LEU A 520 -1.43 36.19 -0.68
N ARG A 521 -1.44 36.38 -2.00
CA ARG A 521 -1.97 35.40 -2.97
C ARG A 521 -1.33 34.03 -2.78
N GLU A 522 -2.14 33.00 -2.85
CA GLU A 522 -1.74 31.60 -2.71
C GLU A 522 -2.61 30.67 -3.56
N THR A 523 -2.06 29.50 -3.88
CA THR A 523 -2.83 28.40 -4.48
C THR A 523 -3.38 27.52 -3.37
N ASN A 524 -4.70 27.36 -3.30
CA ASN A 524 -5.35 26.60 -2.25
C ASN A 524 -5.99 25.32 -2.79
N ARG A 525 -5.40 24.16 -2.48
CA ARG A 525 -5.85 22.85 -2.97
C ARG A 525 -6.73 22.08 -1.99
N HIS A 526 -7.17 22.69 -0.89
CA HIS A 526 -8.12 22.04 0.02
C HIS A 526 -9.42 21.71 -0.69
N ARG A 527 -10.05 20.59 -0.33
CA ARG A 527 -11.33 20.17 -0.91
C ARG A 527 -12.38 21.29 -0.92
N GLY A 528 -12.43 22.09 0.15
CA GLY A 528 -13.37 23.20 0.29
C GLY A 528 -14.81 22.72 0.53
N ALA A 529 -15.74 23.68 0.55
CA ALA A 529 -17.17 23.43 0.67
C ALA A 529 -17.95 24.11 -0.46
N ALA A 530 -18.93 23.39 -1.02
CA ALA A 530 -19.83 23.90 -2.04
C ALA A 530 -20.88 24.82 -1.41
N VAL A 531 -20.51 26.09 -1.23
CA VAL A 531 -21.37 27.17 -0.73
C VAL A 531 -21.60 28.16 -1.85
N ALA A 532 -22.82 28.68 -2.01
CA ALA A 532 -23.10 29.68 -3.05
C ALA A 532 -22.21 30.93 -2.88
N LEU A 533 -21.78 31.51 -3.99
CA LEU A 533 -21.04 32.78 -3.98
C LEU A 533 -21.92 33.90 -3.42
N GLU A 534 -21.34 34.79 -2.63
CA GLU A 534 -22.04 35.96 -2.10
C GLU A 534 -22.45 36.94 -3.22
N ASP A 535 -23.53 37.69 -2.97
CA ASP A 535 -24.06 38.66 -3.92
C ASP A 535 -23.00 39.70 -4.32
N GLY A 536 -22.81 39.90 -5.62
CA GLY A 536 -21.86 40.87 -6.18
C GLY A 536 -20.42 40.36 -6.35
N VAL A 537 -20.06 39.19 -5.81
CA VAL A 537 -18.73 38.59 -6.01
C VAL A 537 -18.51 38.26 -7.48
N ALA A 538 -19.45 37.57 -8.13
CA ALA A 538 -19.35 37.21 -9.55
C ALA A 538 -19.14 38.44 -10.45
N ALA A 539 -19.97 39.47 -10.29
CA ALA A 539 -19.87 40.71 -11.06
C ALA A 539 -18.53 41.44 -10.83
N SER A 540 -17.99 41.39 -9.60
CA SER A 540 -16.68 41.97 -9.29
C SER A 540 -15.55 41.26 -10.02
N LEU A 541 -15.57 39.92 -10.05
CA LEU A 541 -14.56 39.13 -10.76
C LEU A 541 -14.64 39.34 -12.28
N GLU A 542 -15.85 39.41 -12.85
CA GLU A 542 -16.07 39.71 -14.27
C GLU A 542 -15.57 41.11 -14.64
N ALA A 543 -15.85 42.11 -13.81
CA ALA A 543 -15.39 43.48 -14.03
C ALA A 543 -13.86 43.61 -14.01
N VAL A 544 -13.18 42.90 -13.10
CA VAL A 544 -11.71 42.90 -13.05
C VAL A 544 -11.11 42.21 -14.27
N ALA A 545 -11.68 41.09 -14.72
CA ALA A 545 -11.24 40.44 -15.96
C ALA A 545 -11.39 41.38 -17.18
N ALA A 546 -12.54 42.06 -17.29
CA ALA A 546 -12.83 42.98 -18.37
C ALA A 546 -11.92 44.21 -18.37
N ALA A 547 -11.53 44.71 -17.19
CA ALA A 547 -10.59 45.83 -17.05
C ALA A 547 -9.20 45.52 -17.64
N GLU A 548 -8.78 44.25 -17.60
CA GLU A 548 -7.53 43.76 -18.22
C GLU A 548 -7.77 43.17 -19.63
N GLY A 549 -8.94 43.41 -20.23
CA GLY A 549 -9.27 43.06 -21.61
C GLY A 549 -9.66 41.59 -21.84
N ALA A 550 -9.90 40.82 -20.78
CA ALA A 550 -10.32 39.41 -20.86
C ALA A 550 -11.79 39.23 -20.51
N ARG A 551 -12.33 38.05 -20.83
CA ARG A 551 -13.66 37.60 -20.41
C ARG A 551 -13.51 36.56 -19.31
N LEU A 552 -14.30 36.68 -18.25
CA LEU A 552 -14.49 35.61 -17.25
C LEU A 552 -15.88 35.01 -17.46
N GLN A 553 -15.94 33.69 -17.67
CA GLN A 553 -17.19 32.93 -17.59
C GLN A 553 -17.23 32.17 -16.27
N LEU A 554 -18.26 32.42 -15.45
CA LEU A 554 -18.50 31.66 -14.21
C LEU A 554 -19.57 30.60 -14.44
N LEU A 555 -19.32 29.40 -13.91
CA LEU A 555 -20.26 28.28 -13.82
C LEU A 555 -20.55 28.04 -12.35
N THR A 556 -21.82 28.12 -11.95
CA THR A 556 -22.26 27.98 -10.56
C THR A 556 -23.35 26.94 -10.40
N GLY A 557 -23.94 26.44 -11.49
CA GLY A 557 -24.91 25.36 -11.45
C GLY A 557 -24.26 24.04 -11.03
N ALA A 558 -24.96 23.26 -10.19
CA ALA A 558 -24.44 21.97 -9.71
C ALA A 558 -24.17 20.99 -10.87
N ASP A 559 -25.04 20.95 -11.88
CA ASP A 559 -24.88 20.10 -13.06
C ASP A 559 -23.70 20.58 -13.93
N GLU A 560 -23.55 21.89 -14.13
CA GLU A 560 -22.41 22.48 -14.86
C GLU A 560 -21.08 22.16 -14.17
N ILE A 561 -21.02 22.29 -12.84
CA ILE A 561 -19.85 21.95 -12.05
C ILE A 561 -19.55 20.45 -12.13
N ALA A 562 -20.57 19.60 -12.11
CA ALA A 562 -20.40 18.15 -12.26
C ALA A 562 -19.87 17.77 -13.65
N ASP A 563 -20.35 18.42 -14.71
CA ASP A 563 -19.89 18.22 -16.08
C ASP A 563 -18.43 18.65 -16.26
N VAL A 564 -18.06 19.84 -15.74
CA VAL A 564 -16.64 20.26 -15.72
C VAL A 564 -15.79 19.27 -14.92
N ALA A 565 -16.25 18.81 -13.76
CA ALA A 565 -15.52 17.85 -12.95
C ALA A 565 -15.28 16.54 -13.71
N SER A 566 -16.24 16.08 -14.52
CA SER A 566 -16.08 14.92 -15.38
C SER A 566 -15.06 15.15 -16.50
N ILE A 567 -15.04 16.33 -17.11
CA ILE A 567 -14.09 16.69 -18.17
C ILE A 567 -12.65 16.68 -17.62
N PHE A 568 -12.44 17.32 -16.47
CA PHE A 568 -11.13 17.39 -15.82
C PHE A 568 -10.67 16.02 -15.31
N ALA A 569 -11.56 15.22 -14.73
CA ALA A 569 -11.22 13.86 -14.30
C ALA A 569 -10.78 12.97 -15.47
N ALA A 570 -11.45 13.06 -16.61
CA ALA A 570 -11.08 12.35 -17.83
C ALA A 570 -9.75 12.87 -18.39
N SER A 571 -9.53 14.19 -18.37
CA SER A 571 -8.26 14.79 -18.79
C SER A 571 -7.09 14.36 -17.90
N ASP A 572 -7.26 14.31 -16.58
CA ASP A 572 -6.22 13.85 -15.66
C ASP A 572 -5.93 12.37 -15.85
N ARG A 573 -6.96 11.55 -16.10
CA ARG A 573 -6.76 10.14 -16.46
C ARG A 573 -5.84 10.02 -17.68
N VAL A 574 -6.03 10.83 -18.72
CA VAL A 574 -5.10 10.86 -19.88
C VAL A 574 -3.70 11.27 -19.43
N ARG A 575 -3.57 12.33 -18.62
CA ARG A 575 -2.25 12.78 -18.10
C ARG A 575 -1.51 11.66 -17.35
N TYR A 576 -2.20 10.87 -16.54
CA TYR A 576 -1.59 9.72 -15.86
C TYR A 576 -1.24 8.60 -16.84
N LEU A 577 -2.10 8.25 -17.79
CA LEU A 577 -1.88 7.10 -18.68
C LEU A 577 -0.85 7.39 -19.79
N THR A 578 -0.58 8.65 -20.11
CA THR A 578 0.45 9.06 -21.06
C THR A 578 1.82 9.11 -20.39
N GLN A 579 2.71 8.17 -20.73
CA GLN A 579 3.96 7.92 -20.01
C GLN A 579 4.86 9.14 -19.78
N HIS A 580 5.09 9.96 -20.80
CA HIS A 580 5.97 11.13 -20.68
C HIS A 580 5.34 12.22 -19.81
N MET A 581 4.03 12.45 -19.94
CA MET A 581 3.28 13.40 -19.11
C MET A 581 3.20 12.96 -17.65
N HIS A 582 3.09 11.65 -17.41
CA HIS A 582 3.12 11.08 -16.06
C HIS A 582 4.48 11.33 -15.40
N ALA A 583 5.58 11.02 -16.10
CA ALA A 583 6.92 11.28 -15.60
C ALA A 583 7.15 12.77 -15.31
N GLU A 584 6.73 13.65 -16.22
CA GLU A 584 6.84 15.10 -16.06
C GLU A 584 6.03 15.61 -14.86
N MET A 585 4.75 15.22 -14.75
CA MET A 585 3.89 15.57 -13.61
C MET A 585 4.50 15.17 -12.27
N LEU A 586 5.15 14.00 -12.20
CA LEU A 586 5.83 13.58 -10.97
C LEU A 586 7.09 14.39 -10.69
N SER A 587 7.81 14.80 -11.73
CA SER A 587 8.98 15.66 -11.61
C SER A 587 8.63 17.09 -11.17
N GLU A 588 7.39 17.53 -11.37
CA GLU A 588 6.88 18.82 -10.88
C GLU A 588 6.67 18.82 -9.36
N ILE A 589 6.44 17.65 -8.75
CA ILE A 589 6.13 17.53 -7.33
C ILE A 589 7.42 17.41 -6.52
N ARG A 590 7.52 18.22 -5.47
CA ARG A 590 8.72 18.39 -4.64
C ARG A 590 8.52 17.84 -3.24
N TRP A 591 9.51 17.07 -2.79
CA TRP A 591 9.56 16.45 -1.47
C TRP A 591 10.45 17.30 -0.54
N PRO A 592 9.91 17.86 0.55
CA PRO A 592 10.62 18.79 1.42
C PRO A 592 11.95 18.29 1.99
N THR A 593 12.13 16.96 2.08
CA THR A 593 13.31 16.31 2.63
C THR A 593 14.40 15.99 1.60
N THR A 594 14.09 16.05 0.30
CA THR A 594 15.02 15.61 -0.76
C THR A 594 15.21 16.64 -1.88
N ASP A 595 14.24 17.51 -2.11
CA ASP A 595 14.25 18.39 -3.29
C ASP A 595 14.38 19.86 -2.91
N SER A 596 14.84 20.70 -3.84
CA SER A 596 14.74 22.16 -3.69
C SER A 596 13.28 22.61 -3.79
N MET A 597 12.85 23.50 -2.90
CA MET A 597 11.49 24.04 -2.88
C MET A 597 11.32 25.32 -3.72
N GLU A 598 12.39 25.85 -4.30
CA GLU A 598 12.39 27.12 -5.07
C GLU A 598 11.65 27.04 -6.40
N SER A 599 11.38 25.83 -6.90
CA SER A 599 10.55 25.56 -8.07
C SER A 599 9.81 24.23 -7.89
N GLY A 600 8.72 24.01 -8.63
CA GLY A 600 7.86 22.84 -8.42
C GLY A 600 6.78 23.06 -7.35
N ILE A 601 5.97 22.03 -7.15
CA ILE A 601 4.83 22.00 -6.23
C ILE A 601 5.21 21.18 -5.00
N ASP A 602 5.32 21.83 -3.84
CA ASP A 602 5.51 21.12 -2.55
C ASP A 602 4.37 20.12 -2.34
N MET A 603 4.70 18.85 -2.08
CA MET A 603 3.73 17.78 -1.88
C MET A 603 2.70 18.09 -0.78
N ARG A 604 3.07 18.89 0.23
CA ARG A 604 2.17 19.31 1.33
C ARG A 604 1.10 20.28 0.84
N SER A 605 1.40 21.09 -0.19
CA SER A 605 0.47 22.05 -0.79
C SER A 605 -0.61 21.39 -1.68
N LEU A 606 -0.57 20.06 -1.85
CA LEU A 606 -1.62 19.29 -2.50
C LEU A 606 -2.84 19.08 -1.59
N GLU A 607 -2.70 19.31 -0.28
CA GLU A 607 -3.79 19.20 0.69
C GLU A 607 -4.58 17.88 0.56
N MET A 608 -3.84 16.79 0.30
CA MET A 608 -4.38 15.44 0.18
C MET A 608 -4.70 14.87 1.56
N ASP A 609 -5.87 14.26 1.70
CA ASP A 609 -6.13 13.44 2.87
C ASP A 609 -5.29 12.14 2.84
N ARG A 610 -5.33 11.36 3.93
CA ARG A 610 -4.53 10.13 4.04
C ARG A 610 -4.85 9.10 2.95
N TRP A 611 -6.10 9.04 2.48
CA TRP A 611 -6.53 8.11 1.46
C TRP A 611 -6.08 8.55 0.06
N GLU A 612 -6.24 9.84 -0.23
CA GLU A 612 -5.78 10.46 -1.47
C GLU A 612 -4.26 10.35 -1.62
N LEU A 613 -3.50 10.57 -0.53
CA LEU A 613 -2.05 10.42 -0.54
C LEU A 613 -1.62 8.96 -0.79
N THR A 614 -2.38 7.99 -0.28
CA THR A 614 -2.12 6.56 -0.53
C THR A 614 -2.36 6.20 -2.00
N GLY A 615 -3.52 6.61 -2.55
CA GLY A 615 -3.82 6.43 -3.96
C GLY A 615 -2.80 7.13 -4.86
N PHE A 616 -2.39 8.35 -4.52
CA PHE A 616 -1.35 9.08 -5.22
C PHE A 616 0.00 8.34 -5.17
N ASN A 617 0.42 7.82 -4.01
CA ASN A 617 1.67 7.05 -3.90
C ASN A 617 1.68 5.78 -4.76
N ILE A 618 0.53 5.13 -4.95
CA ILE A 618 0.40 4.02 -5.90
C ILE A 618 0.49 4.55 -7.34
N ALA A 619 -0.23 5.62 -7.66
CA ALA A 619 -0.25 6.22 -8.99
C ALA A 619 1.12 6.83 -9.40
N ARG A 620 2.03 7.08 -8.47
CA ARG A 620 3.41 7.52 -8.75
C ARG A 620 4.27 6.46 -9.44
N ARG A 621 3.88 5.19 -9.38
CA ARG A 621 4.67 4.07 -9.88
C ARG A 621 4.48 3.89 -11.39
N PRO A 622 5.51 4.13 -12.24
CA PRO A 622 5.36 4.04 -13.69
C PRO A 622 5.00 2.63 -14.16
N ASP A 623 5.42 1.59 -13.43
CA ASP A 623 5.06 0.19 -13.70
C ASP A 623 3.58 -0.09 -13.43
N VAL A 624 2.99 0.50 -12.39
CA VAL A 624 1.55 0.38 -12.09
C VAL A 624 0.73 1.06 -13.19
N ILE A 625 1.08 2.30 -13.52
CA ILE A 625 0.38 3.08 -14.54
C ILE A 625 0.42 2.40 -15.91
N ARG A 626 1.58 1.84 -16.31
CA ARG A 626 1.71 1.08 -17.56
C ARG A 626 0.76 -0.11 -17.60
N LYS A 627 0.60 -0.83 -16.48
CA LYS A 627 -0.36 -1.94 -16.39
C LYS A 627 -1.81 -1.47 -16.46
N LEU A 628 -2.14 -0.35 -15.82
CA LEU A 628 -3.48 0.24 -15.95
C LEU A 628 -3.78 0.63 -17.41
N ALA A 629 -2.80 1.17 -18.14
CA ALA A 629 -2.94 1.46 -19.56
C ALA A 629 -3.13 0.18 -20.40
N GLU A 630 -2.31 -0.86 -20.18
CA GLU A 630 -2.44 -2.17 -20.85
C GLU A 630 -3.80 -2.84 -20.60
N TRP A 631 -4.40 -2.62 -19.43
CA TRP A 631 -5.71 -3.19 -19.05
C TRP A 631 -6.90 -2.31 -19.44
N GLU A 632 -6.66 -1.17 -20.09
CA GLU A 632 -7.68 -0.15 -20.38
C GLU A 632 -8.40 0.36 -19.10
N ALA A 633 -7.74 0.29 -17.94
CA ALA A 633 -8.27 0.62 -16.62
C ALA A 633 -7.98 2.09 -16.24
N GLY A 634 -7.97 2.41 -14.93
CA GLY A 634 -7.57 3.72 -14.41
C GLY A 634 -8.69 4.76 -14.27
N ALA A 635 -9.97 4.34 -14.19
CA ALA A 635 -11.10 5.24 -13.98
C ALA A 635 -10.98 6.09 -12.70
N GLY A 636 -10.30 5.57 -11.67
CA GLY A 636 -10.08 6.28 -10.40
C GLY A 636 -9.03 7.38 -10.41
N LEU A 637 -8.20 7.48 -11.47
CA LEU A 637 -7.06 8.42 -11.53
C LEU A 637 -7.48 9.90 -11.53
N GLY A 638 -8.71 10.20 -11.98
CA GLY A 638 -9.27 11.55 -11.97
C GLY A 638 -10.06 11.91 -10.70
N ASN A 639 -10.20 11.00 -9.72
CA ASN A 639 -11.09 11.20 -8.57
C ASN A 639 -10.66 12.36 -7.66
N TYR A 640 -9.36 12.56 -7.49
CA TYR A 640 -8.79 13.65 -6.68
C TYR A 640 -9.27 15.03 -7.19
N THR A 641 -9.20 15.24 -8.50
CA THR A 641 -9.61 16.48 -9.16
C THR A 641 -11.13 16.61 -9.22
N ARG A 642 -11.83 15.50 -9.54
CA ARG A 642 -13.30 15.46 -9.56
C ARG A 642 -13.89 15.90 -8.22
N ALA A 643 -13.40 15.33 -7.12
CA ALA A 643 -13.91 15.61 -5.77
C ALA A 643 -13.74 17.09 -5.37
N ARG A 644 -12.63 17.73 -5.79
CA ARG A 644 -12.35 19.16 -5.54
C ARG A 644 -13.20 20.08 -6.39
N ILE A 645 -13.41 19.75 -7.67
CA ILE A 645 -14.27 20.56 -8.55
C ILE A 645 -15.72 20.47 -8.09
N CYS A 646 -16.23 19.26 -7.79
CA CYS A 646 -17.59 19.10 -7.27
C CYS A 646 -17.84 19.80 -5.92
N ALA A 647 -16.79 20.09 -5.16
CA ALA A 647 -16.88 20.83 -3.90
C ALA A 647 -16.70 22.35 -4.06
N SER A 648 -16.74 22.87 -5.30
CA SER A 648 -16.54 24.29 -5.58
C SER A 648 -17.83 25.10 -5.42
N SER A 649 -17.67 26.35 -4.99
CA SER A 649 -18.72 27.39 -4.99
C SER A 649 -18.99 27.96 -6.39
N GLY A 650 -17.97 27.94 -7.23
CA GLY A 650 -18.05 28.33 -8.62
C GLY A 650 -16.80 27.91 -9.38
N PHE A 651 -16.92 27.81 -10.69
CA PHE A 651 -15.84 27.44 -11.58
C PHE A 651 -15.68 28.53 -12.65
N GLY A 652 -14.52 29.19 -12.69
CA GLY A 652 -14.24 30.31 -13.57
C GLY A 652 -13.36 29.92 -14.75
N VAL A 653 -13.66 30.48 -15.92
CA VAL A 653 -12.85 30.32 -17.13
C VAL A 653 -12.48 31.69 -17.66
N VAL A 654 -11.19 32.02 -17.61
CA VAL A 654 -10.67 33.27 -18.21
C VAL A 654 -10.34 33.00 -19.67
N SER A 655 -10.87 33.81 -20.58
CA SER A 655 -10.57 33.77 -22.01
C SER A 655 -10.16 35.13 -22.54
N ILE A 656 -9.33 35.13 -23.59
CA ILE A 656 -8.86 36.33 -24.29
C ILE A 656 -9.16 36.22 -25.77
N GLN A 657 -9.42 37.33 -26.45
CA GLN A 657 -9.55 37.34 -27.90
C GLN A 657 -8.15 37.29 -28.54
N GLY A 658 -7.98 36.44 -29.56
CA GLY A 658 -6.69 36.21 -30.21
C GLY A 658 -5.97 34.96 -29.71
N ASP A 659 -4.83 34.67 -30.34
CA ASP A 659 -4.06 33.44 -30.14
C ASP A 659 -2.55 33.65 -30.13
N THR A 660 -2.09 34.91 -30.14
CA THR A 660 -0.65 35.20 -30.04
C THR A 660 -0.15 35.11 -28.60
N LEU A 661 1.15 34.93 -28.40
CA LEU A 661 1.73 34.96 -27.04
C LEU A 661 1.46 36.28 -26.31
N ALA A 662 1.38 37.40 -27.02
CA ALA A 662 1.02 38.68 -26.42
C ALA A 662 -0.43 38.68 -25.90
N ASP A 663 -1.35 38.01 -26.60
CA ASP A 663 -2.74 37.86 -26.16
C ASP A 663 -2.82 36.96 -24.92
N TYR A 664 -2.12 35.82 -24.90
CA TYR A 664 -2.02 34.98 -23.70
C TYR A 664 -1.40 35.73 -22.51
N ALA A 665 -0.41 36.59 -22.73
CA ALA A 665 0.17 37.43 -21.67
C ALA A 665 -0.81 38.49 -21.14
N ARG A 666 -1.61 39.13 -22.00
CA ARG A 666 -2.71 40.00 -21.54
C ARG A 666 -3.74 39.20 -20.75
N GLY A 667 -4.10 38.01 -21.23
CA GLY A 667 -4.93 37.06 -20.52
C GLY A 667 -4.37 36.69 -19.14
N GLY A 668 -3.05 36.50 -19.04
CA GLY A 668 -2.33 36.25 -17.79
C GLY A 668 -2.43 37.39 -16.78
N SER A 669 -2.45 38.64 -17.26
CA SER A 669 -2.68 39.81 -16.41
C SER A 669 -4.09 39.79 -15.83
N ALA A 670 -5.10 39.53 -16.66
CA ALA A 670 -6.49 39.38 -16.20
C ALA A 670 -6.68 38.20 -15.24
N MET A 671 -6.02 37.08 -15.51
CA MET A 671 -6.01 35.88 -14.67
C MET A 671 -5.48 36.17 -13.27
N GLU A 672 -4.34 36.87 -13.17
CA GLU A 672 -3.76 37.27 -11.87
C GLU A 672 -4.66 38.27 -11.13
N ALA A 673 -5.23 39.25 -11.86
CA ALA A 673 -6.15 40.23 -11.29
C ALA A 673 -7.41 39.57 -10.70
N VAL A 674 -8.01 38.62 -11.42
CA VAL A 674 -9.16 37.83 -10.95
C VAL A 674 -8.78 37.01 -9.71
N TRP A 675 -7.63 36.35 -9.73
CA TRP A 675 -7.17 35.52 -8.61
C TRP A 675 -6.97 36.35 -7.34
N ILE A 676 -6.21 37.46 -7.44
CA ILE A 676 -5.97 38.36 -6.31
C ILE A 676 -7.28 38.90 -5.75
N THR A 677 -8.20 39.32 -6.62
CA THR A 677 -9.51 39.85 -6.23
C THR A 677 -10.36 38.79 -5.53
N ALA A 678 -10.42 37.58 -6.08
CA ALA A 678 -11.17 36.47 -5.48
C ALA A 678 -10.67 36.14 -4.06
N GLN A 679 -9.35 36.10 -3.87
CA GLN A 679 -8.78 35.86 -2.53
C GLN A 679 -8.98 37.05 -1.59
N HIS A 680 -8.94 38.28 -2.10
CA HIS A 680 -9.24 39.47 -1.30
C HIS A 680 -10.70 39.47 -0.81
N LEU A 681 -11.62 38.91 -1.61
CA LEU A 681 -13.02 38.67 -1.26
C LEU A 681 -13.23 37.39 -0.41
N GLY A 682 -12.15 36.75 0.06
CA GLY A 682 -12.23 35.62 1.00
C GLY A 682 -12.41 34.24 0.36
N LEU A 683 -12.31 34.12 -0.96
CA LEU A 683 -12.38 32.82 -1.64
C LEU A 683 -11.03 32.11 -1.64
N ALA A 684 -11.05 30.80 -1.43
CA ALA A 684 -9.94 29.92 -1.77
C ALA A 684 -9.94 29.65 -3.28
N VAL A 685 -8.78 29.85 -3.92
CA VAL A 685 -8.61 29.75 -5.37
C VAL A 685 -7.62 28.65 -5.72
N GLN A 686 -8.00 27.76 -6.64
CA GLN A 686 -7.08 26.82 -7.27
C GLN A 686 -7.13 26.98 -8.78
N PRO A 687 -6.00 27.28 -9.45
CA PRO A 687 -5.90 27.19 -10.89
C PRO A 687 -5.87 25.72 -11.33
N LEU A 688 -6.51 25.43 -12.46
CA LEU A 688 -6.65 24.12 -13.05
C LEU A 688 -6.42 24.26 -14.55
N ALA A 689 -5.62 23.35 -15.12
CA ALA A 689 -5.37 23.29 -16.55
C ALA A 689 -5.56 21.84 -17.03
N PRO A 690 -6.59 21.56 -17.85
CA PRO A 690 -6.70 20.26 -18.49
C PRO A 690 -5.59 20.11 -19.54
N VAL A 691 -5.26 18.87 -19.88
CA VAL A 691 -4.18 18.51 -20.81
C VAL A 691 -4.27 19.26 -22.14
N PHE A 692 -5.48 19.41 -22.66
CA PHE A 692 -5.75 20.02 -23.97
C PHE A 692 -5.87 21.55 -23.92
N LEU A 693 -5.66 22.20 -22.76
CA LEU A 693 -5.98 23.63 -22.56
C LEU A 693 -5.39 24.53 -23.65
N TYR A 694 -4.10 24.34 -23.93
CA TYR A 694 -3.36 25.19 -24.86
C TYR A 694 -3.22 24.61 -26.26
N ALA A 695 -3.76 23.40 -26.52
CA ALA A 695 -3.81 22.85 -27.88
C ALA A 695 -4.90 23.56 -28.71
N ARG A 696 -4.62 23.87 -29.96
CA ARG A 696 -5.50 24.63 -30.86
C ARG A 696 -5.94 23.85 -32.09
N ASN A 697 -5.24 22.77 -32.41
CA ASN A 697 -5.51 21.95 -33.58
C ASN A 697 -5.21 20.47 -33.28
N ASP A 698 -5.66 19.60 -34.18
CA ASP A 698 -5.51 18.16 -34.03
C ASP A 698 -4.05 17.69 -34.03
N ASP A 699 -3.15 18.43 -34.69
CA ASP A 699 -1.71 18.11 -34.69
C ASP A 699 -1.10 18.33 -33.31
N GLU A 700 -1.44 19.44 -32.65
CA GLU A 700 -1.03 19.72 -31.27
C GLU A 700 -1.65 18.71 -30.28
N LEU A 701 -2.91 18.32 -30.46
CA LEU A 701 -3.54 17.27 -29.65
C LEU A 701 -2.87 15.89 -29.83
N ARG A 702 -2.47 15.54 -31.06
CA ARG A 702 -1.66 14.35 -31.35
C ARG A 702 -0.27 14.44 -30.73
N GLY A 703 0.33 15.63 -30.73
CA GLY A 703 1.61 15.91 -30.08
C GLY A 703 1.57 15.67 -28.57
N LEU A 704 0.48 16.05 -27.90
CA LEU A 704 0.28 15.80 -26.46
C LEU A 704 0.14 14.31 -26.14
N SER A 705 -0.70 13.58 -26.89
CA SER A 705 -0.89 12.16 -26.66
C SER A 705 -1.48 11.46 -27.89
N PRO A 706 -0.67 10.75 -28.69
CA PRO A 706 -1.14 10.07 -29.89
C PRO A 706 -2.33 9.12 -29.63
N ASP A 707 -2.25 8.35 -28.54
CA ASP A 707 -3.26 7.33 -28.19
C ASP A 707 -4.59 7.92 -27.72
N PHE A 708 -4.60 9.17 -27.27
CA PHE A 708 -5.76 9.82 -26.66
C PHE A 708 -6.19 11.10 -27.38
N ALA A 709 -5.59 11.45 -28.53
CA ALA A 709 -5.80 12.72 -29.22
C ALA A 709 -7.29 13.00 -29.53
N ALA A 710 -8.01 12.00 -30.07
CA ALA A 710 -9.44 12.14 -30.37
C ALA A 710 -10.29 12.32 -29.10
N HIS A 711 -9.92 11.64 -28.01
CA HIS A 711 -10.61 11.79 -26.72
C HIS A 711 -10.37 13.19 -26.14
N LEU A 712 -9.13 13.69 -26.18
CA LEU A 712 -8.77 15.04 -25.76
C LEU A 712 -9.52 16.11 -26.58
N GLY A 713 -9.63 15.93 -27.90
CA GLY A 713 -10.42 16.81 -28.77
C GLY A 713 -11.90 16.86 -28.37
N SER A 714 -12.52 15.71 -28.11
CA SER A 714 -13.91 15.66 -27.64
C SER A 714 -14.10 16.34 -26.28
N LEU A 715 -13.16 16.18 -25.35
CA LEU A 715 -13.20 16.88 -24.05
C LEU A 715 -13.05 18.41 -24.22
N GLN A 716 -12.20 18.85 -25.15
CA GLN A 716 -12.01 20.27 -25.47
C GLN A 716 -13.27 20.90 -26.06
N GLU A 717 -13.92 20.24 -27.02
CA GLU A 717 -15.19 20.70 -27.61
C GLU A 717 -16.28 20.83 -26.56
N ARG A 718 -16.41 19.83 -25.68
CA ARG A 718 -17.38 19.85 -24.57
C ARG A 718 -17.12 21.01 -23.62
N LEU A 719 -15.87 21.27 -23.24
CA LEU A 719 -15.53 22.40 -22.38
C LEU A 719 -15.86 23.74 -23.04
N ARG A 720 -15.52 23.90 -24.33
CA ARG A 720 -15.83 25.12 -25.09
C ARG A 720 -17.32 25.38 -25.22
N ALA A 721 -18.11 24.32 -25.45
CA ALA A 721 -19.57 24.40 -25.50
C ALA A 721 -20.16 24.81 -24.15
N LEU A 722 -19.72 24.17 -23.06
CA LEU A 722 -20.19 24.44 -21.70
C LEU A 722 -19.87 25.87 -21.22
N THR A 723 -18.78 26.45 -21.73
CA THR A 723 -18.32 27.80 -21.34
C THR A 723 -18.74 28.88 -22.35
N HIS A 724 -19.50 28.52 -23.39
CA HIS A 724 -19.89 29.41 -24.48
C HIS A 724 -18.69 30.20 -25.04
N THR A 725 -17.57 29.50 -25.27
CA THR A 725 -16.34 30.14 -25.74
C THR A 725 -16.38 30.34 -27.25
N ARG A 726 -16.10 31.56 -27.70
CA ARG A 726 -16.13 31.90 -29.13
C ARG A 726 -14.95 31.28 -29.89
N ALA A 727 -15.05 31.23 -31.21
CA ALA A 727 -14.00 30.64 -32.07
C ALA A 727 -12.70 31.47 -32.04
N ASP A 728 -12.83 32.80 -31.95
CA ASP A 728 -11.73 33.77 -31.84
C ASP A 728 -11.24 34.00 -30.40
N GLU A 729 -11.85 33.33 -29.42
CA GLU A 729 -11.41 33.34 -28.02
C GLU A 729 -10.47 32.17 -27.75
N SER A 730 -9.48 32.39 -26.89
CA SER A 730 -8.56 31.38 -26.37
C SER A 730 -8.72 31.27 -24.85
N HIS A 731 -8.80 30.05 -24.33
CA HIS A 731 -8.80 29.82 -22.88
C HIS A 731 -7.42 30.11 -22.31
N VAL A 732 -7.37 30.96 -21.29
CA VAL A 732 -6.14 31.40 -20.62
C VAL A 732 -5.82 30.47 -19.46
N LEU A 733 -6.74 30.35 -18.50
CA LEU A 733 -6.65 29.50 -17.33
C LEU A 733 -8.03 29.32 -16.70
N LEU A 734 -8.23 28.20 -16.02
CA LEU A 734 -9.47 27.90 -15.33
C LEU A 734 -9.22 27.89 -13.82
N PHE A 735 -10.24 28.29 -13.05
CA PHE A 735 -10.20 28.35 -11.61
C PHE A 735 -11.35 27.59 -11.01
N ARG A 736 -11.10 26.95 -9.88
CA ARG A 736 -12.18 26.71 -8.92
C ARG A 736 -12.10 27.72 -7.78
N PHE A 737 -13.28 28.16 -7.37
CA PHE A 737 -13.51 29.02 -6.21
C PHE A 737 -14.24 28.21 -5.14
N SER A 738 -13.78 28.28 -3.89
CA SER A 738 -14.41 27.58 -2.77
C SER A 738 -14.18 28.32 -1.46
N HIS A 739 -14.89 27.94 -0.40
CA HIS A 739 -14.52 28.34 0.96
C HIS A 739 -13.67 27.24 1.60
N ALA A 740 -12.46 27.59 2.04
CA ALA A 740 -11.54 26.66 2.68
C ALA A 740 -10.59 27.39 3.66
N PRO A 741 -9.96 26.68 4.61
CA PRO A 741 -8.85 27.21 5.41
C PRO A 741 -7.68 27.70 4.53
N LYS A 742 -6.79 28.52 5.09
CA LYS A 742 -5.53 28.90 4.42
C LYS A 742 -4.67 27.67 4.11
N THR A 743 -3.88 27.73 3.03
CA THR A 743 -3.01 26.62 2.64
C THR A 743 -1.96 26.32 3.71
N SER A 744 -1.59 25.04 3.82
CA SER A 744 -0.60 24.52 4.76
C SER A 744 0.81 25.06 4.49
N VAL A 745 1.18 25.30 3.23
CA VAL A 745 2.50 25.84 2.84
C VAL A 745 2.40 26.73 1.61
N ARG A 746 3.20 27.81 1.58
CA ARG A 746 3.29 28.70 0.41
C ARG A 746 4.46 28.29 -0.47
N SER A 747 4.28 28.33 -1.80
CA SER A 747 5.34 28.04 -2.76
C SER A 747 6.47 29.06 -2.65
N LEU A 748 7.72 28.59 -2.61
CA LEU A 748 8.90 29.46 -2.73
C LEU A 748 9.13 29.85 -4.20
N ARG A 749 10.08 30.76 -4.42
CA ARG A 749 10.50 31.25 -5.74
C ARG A 749 12.01 31.15 -5.83
N ARG A 750 12.53 31.04 -7.06
CA ARG A 750 13.96 31.15 -7.34
C ARG A 750 14.44 32.53 -6.89
N SER A 751 15.63 32.58 -6.29
CA SER A 751 16.26 33.85 -5.97
C SER A 751 16.54 34.63 -7.27
N LEU A 752 16.26 35.94 -7.27
CA LEU A 752 16.67 36.81 -8.36
C LEU A 752 18.17 37.01 -8.22
N GLY A 753 18.96 36.46 -9.15
CA GLY A 753 20.40 36.65 -9.13
C GLY A 753 20.74 38.15 -9.09
N THR A 754 21.47 38.60 -8.07
CA THR A 754 22.03 39.96 -8.05
C THR A 754 23.02 40.07 -9.21
N VAL A 755 22.64 40.75 -10.28
CA VAL A 755 23.61 41.18 -11.29
C VAL A 755 24.52 42.20 -10.61
N SER A 756 25.67 41.73 -10.14
CA SER A 756 26.74 42.61 -9.66
C SER A 756 27.13 43.53 -10.82
N ALA A 757 27.09 44.84 -10.57
CA ALA A 757 27.57 45.87 -11.48
C ALA A 757 29.10 45.73 -11.65
N ALA A 758 29.52 44.76 -12.45
CA ALA A 758 30.92 44.52 -12.81
C ALA A 758 31.00 44.08 -14.28
N ALA A 759 30.33 44.81 -15.17
CA ALA A 759 30.54 44.71 -16.61
C ALA A 759 30.37 46.08 -17.29
N MET A 760 30.93 47.14 -16.70
CA MET A 760 31.05 48.47 -17.34
C MET A 760 32.25 49.25 -16.78
N THR A 761 33.45 48.65 -16.74
CA THR A 761 34.70 49.43 -16.66
C THR A 761 35.90 48.65 -17.21
N GLY A 762 36.35 49.02 -18.43
CA GLY A 762 37.71 48.82 -18.97
C GLY A 762 38.04 47.39 -19.45
N SER A 763 38.73 47.16 -20.56
CA SER A 763 39.51 48.03 -21.45
C SER A 763 40.01 47.20 -22.64
N GLY A 764 40.15 47.79 -23.83
CA GLY A 764 41.03 47.28 -24.90
C GLY A 764 40.37 47.12 -26.24
#